data_AF-A0A923P2B8-F1
#
_entry.id   AF-A0A923P2B8-F1
#
_cell.length_a   1.000
_cell.length_b   1.000
_cell.length_c   1.000
_cell.angle_alpha   90.00
_cell.angle_beta   90.00
_cell.angle_gamma   90.00
#
_symmetry.space_group_name_H-M   'P 1'
#
loop_
_entity.id
_entity.type
_entity.pdbx_description
1 polymer ?
#
loop_
_entity_poly.entity_id
_entity_poly.type
_entity_poly.pdbx_seq_one_letter_code
_entity_poly.pdbx_strand_id
1 'polypeptide(L)'
;MFQGMRRCRGRAGLAAVVAAVLGLLPAVVPGSEATGRLAMPAAASAPVSRIIVGLRAPATAIESPGDGRVKALAWRSGLELRRHQAIGPALQLVELDRPLAGSELAELLAQLRADDAVAFAEPDSRVRRHAVPNDPLYAGQWYLQGSQPAATHVEAAWDVSTGAADIVVAVLDTGVRFDHPDLLRMGQGGRLLPGYDFVSADVGGGFLGANDGDGWDSDPSDPGDWISASDAQLPLFAGCTVEDSSWHGTRVAGLIGARTNNVTGIAGATWDSWILPVRVLGKCSGSNADILQAMRWAAGLHVDGVPDNPYPARVLNLSLGAAGSCPQGYQAVIAELDALGVVVVASAGNSGAPVEFPANCPGAMAVAGLRHVGTKVGYSNLGREVAVAAPAGNCVNLTGPCLFALDTTIDQGTTTPLGPGYSSPLNPSIGTSFSAPQVSGIAALMLGVNGSLGTSRLIARLRASARPFPAPDAGIPLCHVPTGASDIQELECGCTTSTCGAGMVDAPAALAEALRPIATATATPSATHPGEAVALAATASLPANGRSIVAYSWTTLSGAADISPADTSVATLRATASGPVTVRLTITDDQGATDSSDLVVTVNPPPGSGGGGGGSVGWAGLLALGLAALRRQAAAGLLRTWRCPMGLRVPGGCRDSGCSRR
;
A
#
# COMPACT_ATOMS: atom_id res chain seq x y z
N MET A 1 50.62 -39.55 -7.50
CA MET A 1 51.18 -40.85 -7.93
C MET A 1 49.99 -41.71 -8.39
N PHE A 2 50.04 -42.22 -9.63
CA PHE A 2 49.06 -43.04 -10.40
C PHE A 2 47.72 -42.38 -10.83
N GLN A 3 47.51 -41.95 -12.10
CA GLN A 3 47.24 -42.68 -13.39
C GLN A 3 45.82 -43.30 -13.45
N GLY A 4 45.00 -43.26 -14.51
CA GLY A 4 45.07 -42.78 -15.90
C GLY A 4 43.70 -43.08 -16.61
N MET A 5 43.20 -42.20 -17.50
CA MET A 5 43.24 -42.29 -18.98
C MET A 5 42.24 -43.27 -19.66
N ARG A 6 41.23 -42.76 -20.42
CA ARG A 6 41.11 -42.79 -21.91
C ARG A 6 39.66 -42.72 -22.45
N ARG A 7 39.53 -41.94 -23.55
CA ARG A 7 38.41 -41.83 -24.50
C ARG A 7 38.43 -42.96 -25.53
N CYS A 8 37.28 -43.26 -26.15
CA CYS A 8 37.21 -43.70 -27.56
C CYS A 8 35.91 -43.23 -28.25
N ARG A 9 36.05 -42.84 -29.52
CA ARG A 9 35.01 -42.41 -30.50
C ARG A 9 34.55 -43.60 -31.34
N GLY A 10 33.37 -43.52 -31.95
CA GLY A 10 32.99 -44.30 -33.14
C GLY A 10 31.66 -43.81 -33.77
N ARG A 11 31.70 -43.42 -35.05
CA ARG A 11 30.60 -42.91 -35.90
C ARG A 11 30.11 -44.00 -36.87
N ALA A 12 28.83 -43.93 -37.28
CA ALA A 12 28.26 -44.26 -38.61
C ALA A 12 26.88 -43.54 -38.66
N GLY A 13 26.43 -42.72 -39.64
CA GLY A 13 26.41 -42.81 -41.11
C GLY A 13 25.27 -43.74 -41.54
N LEU A 14 24.28 -43.49 -42.41
CA LEU A 14 23.83 -42.49 -43.40
C LEU A 14 22.29 -42.81 -43.59
N ALA A 15 21.37 -41.93 -43.99
CA ALA A 15 21.03 -41.66 -45.39
C ALA A 15 19.76 -40.79 -45.47
N ALA A 16 19.70 -39.93 -46.50
CA ALA A 16 18.61 -39.02 -46.83
C ALA A 16 17.68 -39.60 -47.91
N VAL A 17 16.40 -39.18 -47.92
CA VAL A 17 15.55 -39.17 -49.12
C VAL A 17 14.71 -37.89 -49.12
N VAL A 18 14.80 -37.14 -50.22
CA VAL A 18 13.98 -35.96 -50.57
C VAL A 18 12.94 -36.41 -51.60
N ALA A 19 11.69 -35.96 -51.45
CA ALA A 19 10.73 -35.91 -52.55
C ALA A 19 9.78 -34.72 -52.36
N ALA A 20 9.68 -33.89 -53.39
CA ALA A 20 8.78 -32.75 -53.51
C ALA A 20 7.62 -33.10 -54.45
N VAL A 21 6.40 -32.65 -54.15
CA VAL A 21 5.28 -32.52 -55.11
C VAL A 21 4.45 -31.28 -54.77
N LEU A 22 4.32 -30.38 -55.75
CA LEU A 22 3.39 -29.24 -55.79
C LEU A 22 1.97 -29.71 -56.14
N GLY A 23 0.94 -29.07 -55.58
CA GLY A 23 -0.40 -29.09 -56.20
C GLY A 23 -1.59 -28.66 -55.32
N LEU A 24 -2.09 -27.45 -55.60
CA LEU A 24 -3.51 -27.01 -55.61
C LEU A 24 -4.34 -26.89 -54.30
N LEU A 25 -4.77 -25.64 -54.07
CA LEU A 25 -5.78 -25.18 -53.10
C LEU A 25 -7.20 -25.67 -53.43
N PRO A 26 -8.10 -25.68 -52.43
CA PRO A 26 -9.30 -24.84 -52.57
C PRO A 26 -9.52 -23.90 -51.37
N ALA A 27 -10.23 -22.82 -51.66
CA ALA A 27 -10.50 -21.68 -50.80
C ALA A 27 -11.32 -22.04 -49.54
N VAL A 28 -10.89 -21.51 -48.40
CA VAL A 28 -11.70 -21.33 -47.19
C VAL A 28 -11.72 -19.84 -46.86
N VAL A 29 -12.93 -19.32 -46.72
CA VAL A 29 -13.25 -17.93 -46.37
C VAL A 29 -12.74 -17.63 -44.95
N PRO A 30 -11.95 -16.56 -44.71
CA PRO A 30 -11.64 -16.15 -43.36
C PRO A 30 -12.80 -15.31 -42.80
N GLY A 31 -13.44 -15.84 -41.75
CA GLY A 31 -14.27 -15.06 -40.83
C GLY A 31 -13.41 -14.08 -40.03
N SER A 32 -13.97 -12.90 -39.78
CA SER A 32 -13.34 -11.83 -39.02
C SER A 32 -13.25 -12.19 -37.53
N GLU A 33 -12.04 -12.47 -37.03
CA GLU A 33 -11.75 -12.40 -35.59
C GLU A 33 -11.12 -11.05 -35.28
N ALA A 34 -11.93 -10.19 -34.64
CA ALA A 34 -11.50 -8.94 -34.06
C ALA A 34 -10.55 -9.22 -32.89
N THR A 35 -9.26 -9.00 -33.10
CA THR A 35 -8.27 -8.93 -32.03
C THR A 35 -8.41 -7.59 -31.31
N GLY A 36 -9.37 -7.52 -30.38
CA GLY A 36 -9.47 -6.43 -29.41
C GLY A 36 -8.33 -6.50 -28.40
N ARG A 37 -7.17 -5.93 -28.74
CA ARG A 37 -6.20 -5.52 -27.74
C ARG A 37 -6.84 -4.40 -26.91
N LEU A 38 -7.19 -4.70 -25.66
CA LEU A 38 -7.46 -3.68 -24.65
C LEU A 38 -6.18 -2.85 -24.49
N ALA A 39 -6.17 -1.66 -25.10
CA ALA A 39 -5.14 -0.66 -24.86
C ALA A 39 -5.28 -0.20 -23.42
N MET A 40 -4.24 -0.41 -22.61
CA MET A 40 -4.09 0.24 -21.31
C MET A 40 -4.15 1.75 -21.54
N PRO A 41 -4.90 2.54 -20.75
CA PRO A 41 -4.76 3.98 -20.78
C PRO A 41 -3.32 4.33 -20.38
N ALA A 42 -2.60 4.99 -21.29
CA ALA A 42 -1.28 5.53 -21.00
C ALA A 42 -1.39 6.43 -19.77
N ALA A 43 -0.51 6.22 -18.79
CA ALA A 43 -0.38 7.11 -17.63
C ALA A 43 -0.32 8.56 -18.12
N ALA A 44 -1.20 9.42 -17.60
CA ALA A 44 -1.24 10.82 -18.00
C ALA A 44 0.11 11.46 -17.63
N SER A 45 0.92 11.74 -18.66
CA SER A 45 2.15 12.51 -18.52
C SER A 45 1.82 13.93 -18.09
N ALA A 46 2.68 14.52 -17.26
CA ALA A 46 2.56 15.92 -16.86
C ALA A 46 2.46 16.81 -18.11
N PRO A 47 1.69 17.92 -18.07
CA PRO A 47 1.52 18.79 -19.23
C PRO A 47 2.86 19.28 -19.78
N VAL A 48 3.08 19.05 -21.07
CA VAL A 48 4.31 19.39 -21.79
C VAL A 48 4.04 20.50 -22.78
N SER A 49 4.81 21.58 -22.72
CA SER A 49 4.74 22.70 -23.68
C SER A 49 5.84 22.65 -24.74
N ARG A 50 6.75 21.67 -24.68
CA ARG A 50 7.91 21.56 -25.56
C ARG A 50 8.10 20.13 -26.06
N ILE A 51 8.33 19.94 -27.36
CA ILE A 51 8.57 18.66 -28.02
C ILE A 51 9.96 18.69 -28.66
N ILE A 52 10.72 17.61 -28.49
CA ILE A 52 11.96 17.36 -29.21
C ILE A 52 11.62 16.55 -30.47
N VAL A 53 11.97 17.07 -31.64
CA VAL A 53 11.74 16.44 -32.95
C VAL A 53 13.09 16.16 -33.62
N GLY A 54 13.37 14.89 -33.85
CA GLY A 54 14.48 14.45 -34.69
C GLY A 54 14.03 14.35 -36.14
N LEU A 55 14.66 15.09 -37.05
CA LEU A 55 14.39 15.06 -38.48
C LEU A 55 15.31 14.04 -39.19
N ARG A 56 14.79 13.26 -40.13
CA ARG A 56 15.62 12.37 -40.98
C ARG A 56 16.55 13.20 -41.88
N ALA A 57 17.73 12.68 -42.21
CA ALA A 57 18.60 13.33 -43.17
C ALA A 57 17.95 13.34 -44.58
N PRO A 58 18.07 14.42 -45.37
CA PRO A 58 17.55 14.42 -46.74
C PRO A 58 18.36 13.47 -47.64
N ALA A 59 17.68 12.82 -48.59
CA ALA A 59 18.29 11.88 -49.54
C ALA A 59 19.26 12.53 -50.54
N THR A 60 19.21 13.87 -50.67
CA THR A 60 20.12 14.67 -51.49
C THR A 60 20.64 15.83 -50.66
N ALA A 61 21.97 15.94 -50.55
CA ALA A 61 22.66 16.85 -49.63
C ALA A 61 22.76 18.30 -50.16
N ILE A 62 21.66 18.87 -50.66
CA ILE A 62 21.59 20.29 -51.04
C ILE A 62 20.32 20.90 -50.44
N GLU A 63 20.53 21.67 -49.36
CA GLU A 63 19.68 22.70 -48.72
C GLU A 63 18.42 22.34 -47.90
N SER A 64 18.45 22.76 -46.61
CA SER A 64 17.49 23.68 -45.97
C SER A 64 17.90 23.88 -44.50
N PRO A 65 17.93 25.12 -43.94
CA PRO A 65 18.04 25.31 -42.50
C PRO A 65 16.91 24.54 -41.78
N GLY A 66 17.20 23.91 -40.65
CA GLY A 66 16.21 23.12 -39.88
C GLY A 66 14.85 23.83 -39.71
N ASP A 67 14.87 25.15 -39.58
CA ASP A 67 13.72 26.06 -39.57
C ASP A 67 12.70 25.86 -40.70
N GLY A 68 13.15 25.71 -41.95
CA GLY A 68 12.24 25.56 -43.10
C GLY A 68 11.49 24.23 -43.05
N ARG A 69 12.16 23.18 -42.57
CA ARG A 69 11.61 21.83 -42.44
C ARG A 69 10.63 21.73 -41.28
N VAL A 70 10.92 22.40 -40.16
CA VAL A 70 10.02 22.47 -39.00
C VAL A 70 8.75 23.25 -39.34
N LYS A 71 8.85 24.37 -40.07
CA LYS A 71 7.66 25.11 -40.51
C LYS A 71 6.79 24.30 -41.48
N ALA A 72 7.41 23.58 -42.40
CA ALA A 72 6.68 22.70 -43.33
C ALA A 72 6.03 21.51 -42.60
N LEU A 73 6.71 20.92 -41.62
CA LEU A 73 6.16 19.89 -40.75
C LEU A 73 4.97 20.43 -39.95
N ALA A 74 5.11 21.58 -39.30
CA ALA A 74 4.05 22.17 -38.50
C ALA A 74 2.81 22.50 -39.35
N TRP A 75 2.99 23.03 -40.55
CA TRP A 75 1.88 23.29 -41.47
C TRP A 75 1.14 22.00 -41.88
N ARG A 76 1.86 20.91 -42.19
CA ARG A 76 1.25 19.62 -42.56
C ARG A 76 0.61 18.89 -41.37
N SER A 77 1.16 19.07 -40.18
CA SER A 77 0.65 18.44 -38.96
C SER A 77 -0.42 19.28 -38.26
N GLY A 78 -0.75 20.47 -38.76
CA GLY A 78 -1.72 21.38 -38.13
C GLY A 78 -1.24 21.93 -36.78
N LEU A 79 0.06 21.98 -36.56
CA LEU A 79 0.68 22.45 -35.32
C LEU A 79 0.80 23.97 -35.33
N GLU A 80 0.19 24.62 -34.32
CA GLU A 80 0.46 26.02 -34.03
C GLU A 80 1.72 26.12 -33.15
N LEU A 81 2.81 26.61 -33.75
CA LEU A 81 4.08 26.80 -33.08
C LEU A 81 4.13 28.17 -32.39
N ARG A 82 4.33 28.19 -31.08
CA ARG A 82 4.68 29.43 -30.35
C ARG A 82 6.09 29.87 -30.68
N ARG A 83 7.00 28.89 -30.71
CA ARG A 83 8.42 29.09 -31.01
C ARG A 83 9.03 27.79 -31.51
N HIS A 84 10.03 27.90 -32.38
CA HIS A 84 10.92 26.79 -32.70
C HIS A 84 12.37 27.21 -32.45
N GLN A 85 13.21 26.23 -32.09
CA GLN A 85 14.64 26.42 -31.88
C GLN A 85 15.40 25.18 -32.35
N ALA A 86 16.43 25.36 -33.16
CA ALA A 86 17.33 24.25 -33.48
C ALA A 86 18.20 23.89 -32.26
N ILE A 87 18.20 22.61 -31.87
CA ILE A 87 19.16 22.03 -30.91
C ILE A 87 20.41 21.56 -31.67
N GLY A 88 20.22 21.06 -32.89
CA GLY A 88 21.27 20.66 -33.83
C GLY A 88 20.74 20.59 -35.27
N PRO A 89 21.56 20.20 -36.25
CA PRO A 89 21.18 20.22 -37.68
C PRO A 89 19.93 19.39 -37.99
N ALA A 90 19.75 18.29 -37.27
CA ALA A 90 18.63 17.36 -37.40
C ALA A 90 17.75 17.30 -36.14
N LEU A 91 18.05 18.10 -35.10
CA LEU A 91 17.36 18.03 -33.82
C LEU A 91 16.72 19.38 -33.51
N GLN A 92 15.41 19.38 -33.32
CA GLN A 92 14.59 20.59 -33.25
C GLN A 92 13.78 20.59 -31.95
N LEU A 93 13.77 21.72 -31.27
CA LEU A 93 12.88 21.99 -30.16
C LEU A 93 11.68 22.78 -30.68
N VAL A 94 10.49 22.25 -30.45
CA VAL A 94 9.21 22.85 -30.82
C VAL A 94 8.47 23.24 -29.55
N GLU A 95 8.15 24.52 -29.39
CA GLU A 95 7.32 25.03 -28.30
C GLU A 95 5.89 25.21 -28.79
N LEU A 96 4.97 24.54 -28.10
CA LEU A 96 3.53 24.56 -28.37
C LEU A 96 2.92 25.87 -27.85
N ASP A 97 1.83 26.29 -28.47
CA ASP A 97 1.00 27.42 -28.04
C ASP A 97 0.39 27.22 -26.64
N ARG A 98 0.03 25.97 -26.32
CA ARG A 98 -0.44 25.54 -24.99
C ARG A 98 0.18 24.21 -24.55
N PRO A 99 0.27 23.94 -23.24
CA PRO A 99 0.68 22.64 -22.73
C PRO A 99 -0.31 21.54 -23.13
N LEU A 100 0.20 20.38 -23.54
CA LEU A 100 -0.59 19.18 -23.85
C LEU A 100 -0.26 18.04 -22.89
N ALA A 101 -1.24 17.19 -22.57
CA ALA A 101 -1.08 16.04 -21.68
C ALA A 101 -1.91 14.84 -22.18
N GLY A 102 -1.69 13.67 -21.58
CA GLY A 102 -2.56 12.50 -21.78
C GLY A 102 -2.72 12.06 -23.24
N SER A 103 -3.95 11.75 -23.66
CA SER A 103 -4.26 11.26 -25.00
C SER A 103 -3.95 12.28 -26.10
N GLU A 104 -4.17 13.57 -25.82
CA GLU A 104 -3.92 14.66 -26.79
C GLU A 104 -2.43 14.77 -27.14
N LEU A 105 -1.55 14.67 -26.13
CA LEU A 105 -0.11 14.60 -26.36
C LEU A 105 0.29 13.32 -27.10
N ALA A 106 -0.31 12.18 -26.75
CA ALA A 106 -0.01 10.90 -27.38
C ALA A 106 -0.39 10.87 -28.87
N GLU A 107 -1.57 11.41 -29.21
CA GLU A 107 -2.05 11.56 -30.58
C GLU A 107 -1.14 12.48 -31.39
N LEU A 108 -0.76 13.64 -30.84
CA LEU A 108 0.17 14.54 -31.52
C LEU A 108 1.53 13.88 -31.77
N LEU A 109 2.09 13.20 -30.78
CA LEU A 109 3.37 12.50 -30.93
C LEU A 109 3.26 11.37 -31.97
N ALA A 110 2.14 10.64 -32.01
CA ALA A 110 1.89 9.63 -33.03
C ALA A 110 1.80 10.24 -34.43
N GLN A 111 1.10 11.37 -34.59
CA GLN A 111 1.00 12.10 -35.84
C GLN A 111 2.36 12.60 -36.31
N LEU A 112 3.17 13.18 -35.42
CA LEU A 112 4.52 13.64 -35.73
C LEU A 112 5.44 12.48 -36.15
N ARG A 113 5.37 11.33 -35.46
CA ARG A 113 6.18 10.15 -35.77
C ARG A 113 5.78 9.48 -37.10
N ALA A 114 4.57 9.73 -37.59
CA ALA A 114 4.08 9.19 -38.85
C ALA A 114 4.56 9.99 -40.09
N ASP A 115 5.07 11.22 -39.92
CA ASP A 115 5.60 12.02 -41.03
C ASP A 115 6.97 11.47 -41.49
N ASP A 116 7.14 11.27 -42.80
CA ASP A 116 8.36 10.70 -43.39
C ASP A 116 9.62 11.54 -43.12
N ALA A 117 9.47 12.84 -42.84
CA ALA A 117 10.59 13.72 -42.49
C ALA A 117 11.05 13.55 -41.04
N VAL A 118 10.29 12.86 -40.19
CA VAL A 118 10.54 12.70 -38.75
C VAL A 118 11.16 11.33 -38.47
N ALA A 119 12.29 11.33 -37.78
CA ALA A 119 12.96 10.15 -37.26
C ALA A 119 12.36 9.74 -35.91
N PHE A 120 12.13 10.74 -35.04
CA PHE A 120 11.47 10.56 -33.74
C PHE A 120 10.85 11.89 -33.29
N ALA A 121 9.85 11.79 -32.41
CA ALA A 121 9.31 12.92 -31.66
C ALA A 121 9.06 12.48 -30.22
N GLU A 122 9.47 13.28 -29.25
CA GLU A 122 9.34 12.99 -27.83
C GLU A 122 9.07 14.26 -27.01
N PRO A 123 8.39 14.17 -25.85
CA PRO A 123 8.20 15.32 -24.98
C PRO A 123 9.54 15.80 -24.40
N ASP A 124 9.80 17.11 -24.42
CA ASP A 124 10.92 17.74 -23.72
C ASP A 124 10.62 17.80 -22.22
N SER A 125 10.85 16.66 -21.57
CA SER A 125 10.57 16.45 -20.16
C SER A 125 11.59 17.19 -19.30
N ARG A 126 11.13 17.88 -18.24
CA ARG A 126 12.04 18.53 -17.29
C ARG A 126 12.82 17.46 -16.53
N VAL A 127 14.12 17.35 -16.79
CA VAL A 127 15.03 16.54 -15.97
C VAL A 127 15.37 17.31 -14.69
N ARG A 128 15.20 16.68 -13.53
CA ARG A 128 15.57 17.23 -12.22
C ARG A 128 16.89 16.58 -11.77
N ARG A 129 17.62 17.25 -10.87
CA ARG A 129 18.67 16.56 -10.11
C ARG A 129 17.97 15.57 -9.19
N HIS A 130 18.34 14.30 -9.27
CA HIS A 130 17.85 13.28 -8.33
C HIS A 130 18.16 13.72 -6.89
N ALA A 131 17.18 13.60 -6.01
CA ALA A 131 17.33 13.79 -4.58
C ALA A 131 18.15 12.65 -3.94
N VAL A 132 19.42 12.51 -4.35
CA VAL A 132 20.35 11.53 -3.76
C VAL A 132 20.79 12.03 -2.38
N PRO A 133 20.59 11.25 -1.30
CA PRO A 133 21.02 11.64 0.03
C PRO A 133 22.54 11.76 0.15
N ASN A 134 23.01 12.65 1.04
CA ASN A 134 24.44 12.83 1.34
C ASN A 134 24.96 11.91 2.46
N ASP A 135 24.13 10.98 2.93
CA ASP A 135 24.40 10.10 4.07
C ASP A 135 25.43 9.01 3.67
N PRO A 136 26.54 8.84 4.41
CA PRO A 136 27.69 8.01 3.97
C PRO A 136 27.41 6.53 3.70
N LEU A 137 26.41 5.95 4.37
CA LEU A 137 26.01 4.55 4.23
C LEU A 137 24.85 4.36 3.23
N TYR A 138 24.32 5.44 2.64
CA TYR A 138 23.23 5.38 1.67
C TYR A 138 23.54 4.43 0.50
N ALA A 139 24.80 4.40 0.04
CA ALA A 139 25.23 3.53 -1.05
C ALA A 139 24.95 2.03 -0.78
N GLY A 140 24.94 1.59 0.49
CA GLY A 140 24.62 0.22 0.89
C GLY A 140 23.11 -0.08 0.93
N GLN A 141 22.25 0.95 0.94
CA GLN A 141 20.80 0.83 0.99
C GLN A 141 20.19 0.52 -0.39
N TRP A 142 20.64 -0.59 -0.99
CA TRP A 142 20.20 -1.07 -2.30
C TRP A 142 18.67 -1.14 -2.45
N TYR A 143 17.95 -1.39 -1.34
CA TYR A 143 16.51 -1.55 -1.30
C TYR A 143 15.74 -0.24 -1.49
N LEU A 144 16.36 0.92 -1.29
CA LEU A 144 15.80 2.24 -1.63
C LEU A 144 16.07 2.62 -3.09
N GLN A 145 17.16 2.08 -3.65
CA GLN A 145 17.73 2.45 -4.94
C GLN A 145 17.20 1.56 -6.08
N GLY A 146 17.10 2.06 -7.31
CA GLY A 146 16.73 1.26 -8.51
C GLY A 146 17.78 0.25 -8.99
N SER A 147 18.63 -0.26 -8.10
CA SER A 147 19.78 -1.12 -8.44
C SER A 147 19.44 -2.61 -8.48
N GLN A 148 18.36 -3.04 -7.82
CA GLN A 148 17.93 -4.44 -7.74
C GLN A 148 16.46 -4.60 -8.12
N PRO A 149 16.04 -5.74 -8.71
CA PRO A 149 14.65 -5.96 -9.12
C PRO A 149 13.60 -5.70 -8.04
N ALA A 150 13.87 -6.13 -6.80
CA ALA A 150 12.95 -6.01 -5.67
C ALA A 150 12.96 -4.64 -4.98
N ALA A 151 13.86 -3.74 -5.35
CA ALA A 151 14.00 -2.48 -4.67
C ALA A 151 12.73 -1.62 -4.75
N THR A 152 12.51 -0.79 -3.74
CA THR A 152 11.29 -0.01 -3.55
C THR A 152 11.24 1.26 -4.39
N HIS A 153 12.38 1.69 -4.94
CA HIS A 153 12.54 2.93 -5.73
C HIS A 153 12.18 4.21 -4.97
N VAL A 154 12.26 4.19 -3.64
CA VAL A 154 12.00 5.37 -2.79
C VAL A 154 12.87 6.56 -3.20
N GLU A 155 14.11 6.34 -3.68
CA GLU A 155 14.97 7.42 -4.19
C GLU A 155 14.26 8.28 -5.25
N ALA A 156 13.58 7.64 -6.21
CA ALA A 156 12.87 8.33 -7.28
C ALA A 156 11.60 9.04 -6.77
N ALA A 157 11.03 8.58 -5.65
CA ALA A 157 9.84 9.20 -5.06
C ALA A 157 10.17 10.54 -4.36
N TRP A 158 11.40 10.71 -3.86
CA TRP A 158 11.84 11.96 -3.22
C TRP A 158 11.87 13.17 -4.17
N ASP A 159 11.92 12.95 -5.49
CA ASP A 159 11.74 14.00 -6.49
C ASP A 159 10.30 14.58 -6.52
N VAL A 160 9.35 13.88 -5.89
CA VAL A 160 7.93 14.25 -5.76
C VAL A 160 7.59 14.64 -4.33
N SER A 161 7.96 13.82 -3.34
CA SER A 161 7.71 14.06 -1.93
C SER A 161 8.74 13.33 -1.07
N THR A 162 9.24 14.03 -0.05
CA THR A 162 10.11 13.50 1.00
C THR A 162 9.33 13.19 2.28
N GLY A 163 7.99 13.23 2.22
CA GLY A 163 7.10 13.08 3.38
C GLY A 163 6.49 14.41 3.76
N ALA A 164 5.76 14.43 4.88
CA ALA A 164 5.12 15.64 5.37
C ALA A 164 5.09 15.63 6.90
N ALA A 165 5.36 16.79 7.50
CA ALA A 165 5.51 16.94 8.95
C ALA A 165 4.18 16.82 9.72
N ASP A 166 3.04 16.74 9.04
CA ASP A 166 1.73 16.43 9.61
C ASP A 166 1.40 14.92 9.57
N ILE A 167 2.26 14.10 8.96
CA ILE A 167 2.13 12.64 8.94
C ILE A 167 3.02 12.03 10.02
N VAL A 168 2.38 11.33 10.95
CA VAL A 168 3.03 10.56 12.01
C VAL A 168 2.92 9.06 11.72
N VAL A 169 4.05 8.35 11.81
CA VAL A 169 4.15 6.89 11.72
C VAL A 169 4.47 6.34 13.11
N ALA A 170 3.56 5.58 13.70
CA ALA A 170 3.81 4.88 14.96
C ALA A 170 4.56 3.57 14.71
N VAL A 171 5.58 3.31 15.51
CA VAL A 171 6.36 2.07 15.51
C VAL A 171 6.04 1.31 16.79
N LEU A 172 5.19 0.30 16.68
CA LEU A 172 4.82 -0.57 17.80
C LEU A 172 5.82 -1.74 17.84
N ASP A 173 6.80 -1.65 18.73
CA ASP A 173 7.97 -2.54 18.72
C ASP A 173 8.64 -2.60 20.12
N THR A 174 9.92 -2.96 20.18
CA THR A 174 10.76 -3.09 21.38
C THR A 174 11.16 -1.77 22.06
N GLY A 175 10.73 -0.64 21.48
CA GLY A 175 11.18 0.71 21.85
C GLY A 175 12.22 1.25 20.88
N VAL A 176 12.90 2.33 21.26
CA VAL A 176 13.90 2.96 20.40
C VAL A 176 15.09 3.51 21.17
N ARG A 177 16.25 3.62 20.51
CA ARG A 177 17.40 4.38 20.98
C ARG A 177 17.30 5.85 20.58
N PHE A 178 16.88 6.68 21.53
CA PHE A 178 16.74 8.14 21.33
C PHE A 178 18.06 8.89 21.18
N ASP A 179 19.17 8.27 21.56
CA ASP A 179 20.54 8.78 21.44
C ASP A 179 21.18 8.45 20.08
N HIS A 180 20.49 7.70 19.21
CA HIS A 180 21.00 7.40 17.88
C HIS A 180 21.07 8.68 17.01
N PRO A 181 22.24 9.01 16.41
CA PRO A 181 22.45 10.30 15.72
C PRO A 181 21.55 10.50 14.49
N ASP A 182 21.15 9.40 13.85
CA ASP A 182 20.16 9.43 12.74
C ASP A 182 18.72 9.32 13.19
N LEU A 183 18.42 9.25 14.48
CA LEU A 183 17.02 9.25 14.94
C LEU A 183 16.77 10.51 15.74
N LEU A 184 17.39 10.62 16.92
CA LEU A 184 17.29 11.70 17.90
C LEU A 184 15.84 12.06 18.31
N ARG A 185 15.67 12.63 19.50
CA ARG A 185 14.37 13.21 19.90
C ARG A 185 14.03 14.44 19.06
N MET A 186 12.73 14.71 18.88
CA MET A 186 12.22 15.94 18.26
C MET A 186 12.87 17.19 18.87
N GLY A 187 12.95 17.27 20.20
CA GLY A 187 13.59 18.39 20.91
C GLY A 187 15.11 18.52 20.73
N GLN A 188 15.75 17.55 20.08
CA GLN A 188 17.18 17.51 19.80
C GLN A 188 17.48 17.57 18.29
N GLY A 189 16.51 17.98 17.47
CA GLY A 189 16.65 18.05 16.01
C GLY A 189 16.51 16.69 15.30
N GLY A 190 15.92 15.71 16.00
CA GLY A 190 15.59 14.40 15.48
C GLY A 190 14.15 14.23 15.03
N ARG A 191 13.78 12.98 14.73
CA ARG A 191 12.46 12.59 14.21
C ARG A 191 11.60 11.77 15.17
N LEU A 192 12.14 11.42 16.35
CA LEU A 192 11.40 10.65 17.34
C LEU A 192 10.57 11.58 18.22
N LEU A 193 9.24 11.42 18.16
CA LEU A 193 8.31 12.06 19.06
C LEU A 193 8.37 11.43 20.47
N PRO A 194 7.90 12.14 21.51
CA PRO A 194 7.57 11.53 22.79
C PRO A 194 6.52 10.45 22.59
N GLY A 195 6.90 9.21 22.86
CA GLY A 195 6.04 8.04 22.75
C GLY A 195 5.55 7.55 24.10
N TYR A 196 5.26 6.25 24.19
CA TYR A 196 4.82 5.63 25.43
C TYR A 196 5.16 4.15 25.47
N ASP A 197 5.44 3.64 26.68
CA ASP A 197 5.69 2.24 26.96
C ASP A 197 4.42 1.55 27.47
N PHE A 198 4.04 0.47 26.80
CA PHE A 198 2.90 -0.37 27.13
C PHE A 198 3.33 -1.77 27.59
N VAL A 199 4.59 -2.04 27.87
CA VAL A 199 5.00 -3.33 28.43
C VAL A 199 4.54 -3.42 29.88
N SER A 200 3.57 -4.29 30.14
CA SER A 200 3.00 -4.45 31.47
C SER A 200 3.92 -5.21 32.43
N ALA A 201 3.61 -5.13 33.72
CA ALA A 201 4.25 -5.95 34.74
C ALA A 201 4.03 -7.45 34.48
N ASP A 202 5.04 -8.26 34.78
CA ASP A 202 4.96 -9.71 34.70
C ASP A 202 3.90 -10.28 35.66
N VAL A 203 3.48 -11.52 35.41
CA VAL A 203 2.64 -12.27 36.33
C VAL A 203 3.33 -12.38 37.69
N GLY A 204 2.77 -11.71 38.71
CA GLY A 204 3.37 -11.60 40.04
C GLY A 204 3.93 -10.21 40.40
N GLY A 205 3.84 -9.24 39.48
CA GLY A 205 4.20 -7.84 39.71
C GLY A 205 5.68 -7.52 39.56
N GLY A 206 6.46 -8.40 38.92
CA GLY A 206 7.85 -8.14 38.53
C GLY A 206 7.95 -7.43 37.18
N PHE A 207 9.18 -7.07 36.78
CA PHE A 207 9.48 -6.34 35.56
C PHE A 207 10.68 -6.96 34.81
N LEU A 208 10.83 -8.28 34.90
CA LEU A 208 11.86 -8.99 34.16
C LEU A 208 11.55 -8.96 32.66
N GLY A 209 10.29 -9.07 32.25
CA GLY A 209 9.88 -8.93 30.86
C GLY A 209 10.11 -7.51 30.32
N ALA A 210 9.70 -6.49 31.07
CA ALA A 210 9.88 -5.08 30.71
C ALA A 210 11.35 -4.63 30.78
N ASN A 211 12.13 -5.13 31.74
CA ASN A 211 13.58 -4.91 31.83
C ASN A 211 14.02 -3.43 32.00
N ASP A 212 13.14 -2.59 32.55
CA ASP A 212 13.34 -1.16 32.83
C ASP A 212 13.08 -0.79 34.30
N GLY A 213 12.31 -1.62 35.01
CA GLY A 213 12.08 -1.51 36.45
C GLY A 213 10.64 -1.18 36.84
N ASP A 214 9.75 -0.96 35.87
CA ASP A 214 8.32 -0.71 36.06
C ASP A 214 7.48 -1.26 34.88
N GLY A 215 6.18 -0.94 34.89
CA GLY A 215 5.25 -1.31 33.81
C GLY A 215 4.99 -0.10 32.94
N TRP A 216 3.76 0.05 32.43
CA TRP A 216 3.40 1.16 31.53
C TRP A 216 3.87 2.54 32.02
N ASP A 217 4.71 3.20 31.24
CA ASP A 217 5.31 4.49 31.56
C ASP A 217 5.59 5.33 30.30
N SER A 218 6.10 6.56 30.48
CA SER A 218 6.26 7.53 29.39
C SER A 218 7.59 7.45 28.63
N ASP A 219 8.50 6.52 28.98
CA ASP A 219 9.80 6.36 28.34
C ASP A 219 9.86 5.08 27.48
N PRO A 220 9.50 5.15 26.18
CA PRO A 220 9.56 4.00 25.28
C PRO A 220 11.00 3.69 24.81
N SER A 221 12.01 4.00 25.63
CA SER A 221 13.39 3.66 25.34
C SER A 221 13.54 2.15 25.36
N ASP A 222 14.31 1.60 24.41
CA ASP A 222 14.62 0.16 24.42
C ASP A 222 15.74 -0.11 25.45
N PRO A 223 15.49 -0.86 26.54
CA PRO A 223 16.51 -1.24 27.52
C PRO A 223 17.33 -2.47 27.10
N GLY A 224 16.93 -3.16 26.03
CA GLY A 224 17.46 -4.43 25.56
C GLY A 224 16.56 -5.60 25.93
N ASP A 225 16.37 -6.52 24.97
CA ASP A 225 15.48 -7.68 25.06
C ASP A 225 16.23 -9.03 25.13
N TRP A 226 17.55 -9.00 25.34
CA TRP A 226 18.40 -10.20 25.41
C TRP A 226 17.86 -11.26 26.37
N ILE A 227 18.02 -12.54 26.03
CA ILE A 227 17.67 -13.65 26.91
C ILE A 227 18.96 -14.32 27.37
N SER A 228 19.24 -14.25 28.68
CA SER A 228 20.37 -14.97 29.27
C SER A 228 20.07 -16.46 29.44
N ALA A 229 21.12 -17.26 29.64
CA ALA A 229 20.96 -18.67 29.98
C ALA A 229 20.11 -18.91 31.25
N SER A 230 20.16 -17.97 32.20
CA SER A 230 19.31 -17.99 33.40
C SER A 230 17.85 -17.64 33.10
N ASP A 231 17.61 -16.66 32.23
CA ASP A 231 16.25 -16.28 31.82
C ASP A 231 15.55 -17.45 31.15
N ALA A 232 16.22 -18.16 30.24
CA ALA A 232 15.66 -19.31 29.53
C ALA A 232 15.22 -20.48 30.44
N GLN A 233 15.59 -20.48 31.73
CA GLN A 233 15.12 -21.45 32.71
C GLN A 233 13.84 -21.02 33.44
N LEU A 234 13.42 -19.76 33.30
CA LEU A 234 12.23 -19.21 33.95
C LEU A 234 10.98 -19.53 33.11
N PRO A 235 9.85 -19.87 33.75
CA PRO A 235 8.59 -20.10 33.04
C PRO A 235 8.12 -18.91 32.20
N LEU A 236 8.48 -17.68 32.60
CA LEU A 236 8.17 -16.45 31.88
C LEU A 236 8.77 -16.44 30.46
N PHE A 237 9.94 -17.06 30.28
CA PHE A 237 10.67 -17.10 29.01
C PHE A 237 10.67 -18.51 28.40
N ALA A 238 9.64 -19.30 28.70
CA ALA A 238 9.51 -20.64 28.15
C ALA A 238 9.38 -20.60 26.62
N GLY A 239 10.30 -21.28 25.92
CA GLY A 239 10.33 -21.33 24.45
C GLY A 239 11.19 -20.23 23.80
N CYS A 240 11.71 -19.29 24.59
CA CYS A 240 12.65 -18.28 24.12
C CYS A 240 14.06 -18.86 23.97
N THR A 241 14.82 -18.36 23.01
CA THR A 241 16.22 -18.76 22.80
C THR A 241 17.16 -17.80 23.52
N VAL A 242 18.32 -18.30 23.97
CA VAL A 242 19.38 -17.45 24.51
C VAL A 242 19.97 -16.63 23.37
N GLU A 243 19.84 -15.31 23.45
CA GLU A 243 20.21 -14.39 22.38
C GLU A 243 20.57 -13.01 22.92
N ASP A 244 21.36 -12.29 22.13
CA ASP A 244 21.71 -10.88 22.38
C ASP A 244 20.52 -9.97 22.07
N SER A 245 20.55 -8.74 22.59
CA SER A 245 19.52 -7.75 22.32
C SER A 245 19.38 -7.46 20.83
N SER A 246 18.14 -7.43 20.35
CA SER A 246 17.77 -7.27 18.96
C SER A 246 17.93 -5.82 18.48
N TRP A 247 17.63 -4.87 19.37
CA TRP A 247 17.42 -3.44 19.06
C TRP A 247 16.42 -3.25 17.92
N HIS A 248 15.42 -4.11 17.86
CA HIS A 248 14.56 -4.30 16.71
C HIS A 248 13.77 -3.03 16.34
N GLY A 249 13.21 -2.32 17.32
CA GLY A 249 12.44 -1.10 17.09
C GLY A 249 13.33 0.05 16.63
N THR A 250 14.59 0.09 17.06
CA THR A 250 15.60 1.01 16.53
C THR A 250 15.90 0.72 15.06
N ARG A 251 16.05 -0.56 14.69
CA ARG A 251 16.25 -0.95 13.27
C ARG A 251 15.05 -0.60 12.40
N VAL A 252 13.84 -0.82 12.91
CA VAL A 252 12.58 -0.52 12.21
C VAL A 252 12.40 0.99 12.03
N ALA A 253 12.64 1.79 13.07
CA ALA A 253 12.55 3.24 13.02
C ALA A 253 13.52 3.85 11.99
N GLY A 254 14.75 3.32 11.89
CA GLY A 254 15.74 3.76 10.90
C GLY A 254 15.26 3.62 9.46
N LEU A 255 14.59 2.50 9.13
CA LEU A 255 14.06 2.26 7.79
C LEU A 255 12.91 3.21 7.42
N ILE A 256 12.06 3.57 8.39
CA ILE A 256 10.95 4.50 8.17
C ILE A 256 11.48 5.92 8.04
N GLY A 257 12.37 6.31 8.96
CA GLY A 257 12.79 7.69 9.08
C GLY A 257 14.07 7.93 9.88
N ALA A 258 15.19 7.34 9.45
CA ALA A 258 16.52 7.86 9.74
C ALA A 258 16.80 9.23 9.11
N ARG A 259 17.11 10.25 9.92
CA ARG A 259 17.46 11.63 9.53
C ARG A 259 18.33 11.61 8.28
N THR A 260 17.81 12.16 7.20
CA THR A 260 18.41 12.05 5.86
C THR A 260 18.96 13.40 5.44
N ASN A 261 20.02 13.39 4.64
CA ASN A 261 20.81 14.57 4.29
C ASN A 261 21.49 15.26 5.48
N ASN A 262 21.81 14.50 6.54
CA ASN A 262 22.46 15.01 7.75
C ASN A 262 23.97 14.68 7.81
N VAL A 263 24.55 14.21 6.69
CA VAL A 263 25.95 13.79 6.54
C VAL A 263 26.36 12.65 7.49
N THR A 264 25.40 11.89 8.00
CA THR A 264 25.58 10.82 8.99
C THR A 264 24.84 9.57 8.53
N GLY A 265 25.44 8.40 8.78
CA GLY A 265 24.82 7.10 8.55
C GLY A 265 23.96 6.92 7.30
N ILE A 266 22.66 6.68 7.49
CA ILE A 266 21.72 6.16 6.48
C ILE A 266 20.54 7.11 6.20
N ALA A 267 19.86 6.89 5.08
CA ALA A 267 18.58 7.52 4.75
C ALA A 267 17.39 6.69 5.26
N GLY A 268 16.29 7.35 5.64
CA GLY A 268 15.00 6.72 5.90
C GLY A 268 14.06 6.85 4.70
N ALA A 269 13.01 6.03 4.63
CA ALA A 269 12.04 6.09 3.54
C ALA A 269 11.37 7.47 3.42
N THR A 270 11.09 8.12 4.56
CA THR A 270 10.59 9.49 4.66
C THR A 270 11.63 10.39 5.30
N TRP A 271 11.72 11.65 4.89
CA TRP A 271 12.62 12.64 5.48
C TRP A 271 11.90 13.59 6.44
N ASP A 272 10.63 13.88 6.19
CA ASP A 272 9.89 14.93 6.91
C ASP A 272 8.78 14.39 7.83
N SER A 273 8.37 13.12 7.67
CA SER A 273 7.37 12.50 8.55
C SER A 273 7.95 12.21 9.94
N TRP A 274 7.09 12.32 10.96
CA TRP A 274 7.46 12.01 12.34
C TRP A 274 7.34 10.52 12.66
N ILE A 275 8.18 10.04 13.58
CA ILE A 275 8.10 8.70 14.12
C ILE A 275 7.61 8.77 15.57
N LEU A 276 6.57 8.03 15.90
CA LEU A 276 6.08 7.86 17.26
C LEU A 276 6.50 6.47 17.78
N PRO A 277 7.52 6.37 18.64
CA PRO A 277 7.91 5.09 19.25
C PRO A 277 6.83 4.63 20.23
N VAL A 278 6.37 3.39 20.12
CA VAL A 278 5.40 2.81 21.05
C VAL A 278 5.94 1.45 21.48
N ARG A 279 6.43 1.35 22.71
CA ARG A 279 7.09 0.13 23.19
C ARG A 279 6.02 -0.85 23.65
N VAL A 280 5.98 -2.02 23.03
CA VAL A 280 4.99 -3.09 23.28
C VAL A 280 5.61 -4.47 23.39
N LEU A 281 6.92 -4.58 23.10
CA LEU A 281 7.71 -5.80 23.23
C LEU A 281 8.84 -5.56 24.23
N GLY A 282 9.02 -6.51 25.14
CA GLY A 282 10.17 -6.57 26.04
C GLY A 282 11.03 -7.79 25.72
N LYS A 283 11.65 -8.37 26.74
CA LYS A 283 12.39 -9.64 26.62
C LYS A 283 11.47 -10.73 26.08
N CYS A 284 11.87 -11.34 24.96
CA CYS A 284 11.19 -12.44 24.25
C CYS A 284 9.80 -12.16 23.65
N SER A 285 8.94 -11.34 24.27
CA SER A 285 7.56 -11.18 23.80
C SER A 285 6.88 -9.90 24.29
N GLY A 286 5.61 -9.74 23.89
CA GLY A 286 4.69 -8.74 24.41
C GLY A 286 3.27 -9.29 24.52
N SER A 287 2.44 -8.63 25.33
CA SER A 287 1.05 -9.04 25.54
C SER A 287 0.14 -8.52 24.43
N ASN A 288 -0.81 -9.33 23.97
CA ASN A 288 -1.84 -8.88 23.05
C ASN A 288 -2.70 -7.74 23.63
N ALA A 289 -2.92 -7.72 24.95
CA ALA A 289 -3.69 -6.65 25.58
C ALA A 289 -2.95 -5.31 25.49
N ASP A 290 -1.64 -5.33 25.75
CA ASP A 290 -0.75 -4.18 25.66
C ASP A 290 -0.70 -3.65 24.22
N ILE A 291 -0.49 -4.53 23.24
CA ILE A 291 -0.46 -4.16 21.82
C ILE A 291 -1.80 -3.53 21.38
N LEU A 292 -2.95 -4.10 21.77
CA LEU A 292 -4.25 -3.54 21.39
C LEU A 292 -4.50 -2.16 22.00
N GLN A 293 -4.08 -1.93 23.25
CA GLN A 293 -4.21 -0.63 23.92
C GLN A 293 -3.25 0.39 23.30
N ALA A 294 -2.02 -0.02 23.01
CA ALA A 294 -1.02 0.77 22.30
C ALA A 294 -1.48 1.18 20.90
N MET A 295 -2.12 0.28 20.15
CA MET A 295 -2.70 0.59 18.83
C MET A 295 -3.74 1.72 18.92
N ARG A 296 -4.63 1.64 19.92
CA ARG A 296 -5.66 2.67 20.15
C ARG A 296 -5.03 4.00 20.53
N TRP A 297 -4.11 4.00 21.49
CA TRP A 297 -3.39 5.19 21.93
C TRP A 297 -2.57 5.85 20.81
N ALA A 298 -1.85 5.05 20.02
CA ALA A 298 -1.08 5.52 18.87
C ALA A 298 -1.98 6.22 17.84
N ALA A 299 -3.22 5.74 17.67
CA ALA A 299 -4.22 6.35 16.78
C ALA A 299 -4.93 7.59 17.39
N GLY A 300 -4.59 7.99 18.63
CA GLY A 300 -5.19 9.14 19.31
C GLY A 300 -6.44 8.84 20.12
N LEU A 301 -6.77 7.56 20.34
CA LEU A 301 -7.88 7.18 21.23
C LEU A 301 -7.42 7.18 22.70
N HIS A 302 -8.34 7.56 23.59
CA HIS A 302 -8.09 7.54 25.03
C HIS A 302 -7.86 6.12 25.55
N VAL A 303 -6.88 5.97 26.44
CA VAL A 303 -6.61 4.75 27.20
C VAL A 303 -6.58 5.09 28.70
N ASP A 304 -7.43 4.42 29.48
CA ASP A 304 -7.52 4.65 30.93
C ASP A 304 -6.16 4.47 31.60
N GLY A 305 -5.76 5.46 32.40
CA GLY A 305 -4.48 5.43 33.12
C GLY A 305 -3.27 5.90 32.31
N VAL A 306 -3.44 6.21 31.02
CA VAL A 306 -2.37 6.72 30.14
C VAL A 306 -2.73 8.15 29.69
N PRO A 307 -1.80 9.11 29.69
CA PRO A 307 -2.04 10.44 29.13
C PRO A 307 -2.46 10.38 27.66
N ASP A 308 -3.39 11.24 27.23
CA ASP A 308 -3.80 11.30 25.83
C ASP A 308 -2.63 11.62 24.91
N ASN A 309 -2.54 10.92 23.78
CA ASN A 309 -1.50 11.11 22.78
C ASN A 309 -1.72 12.44 22.02
N PRO A 310 -0.80 13.43 22.12
CA PRO A 310 -0.91 14.67 21.35
C PRO A 310 -0.45 14.53 19.89
N TYR A 311 0.10 13.37 19.50
CA TYR A 311 0.65 13.11 18.17
C TYR A 311 0.03 11.83 17.55
N PRO A 312 -1.28 11.85 17.21
CA PRO A 312 -1.95 10.67 16.64
C PRO A 312 -1.34 10.27 15.29
N ALA A 313 -1.06 8.98 15.15
CA ALA A 313 -0.48 8.39 13.95
C ALA A 313 -1.52 8.12 12.87
N ARG A 314 -1.12 8.30 11.60
CA ARG A 314 -1.91 7.89 10.43
C ARG A 314 -1.50 6.51 9.90
N VAL A 315 -0.30 6.06 10.27
CA VAL A 315 0.26 4.75 9.91
C VAL A 315 0.80 4.09 11.17
N LEU A 316 0.38 2.87 11.45
CA LEU A 316 0.96 2.02 12.50
C LEU A 316 1.78 0.91 11.84
N ASN A 317 3.06 0.86 12.14
CA ASN A 317 3.96 -0.22 11.75
C ASN A 317 4.05 -1.26 12.87
N LEU A 318 3.59 -2.48 12.59
CA LEU A 318 3.67 -3.62 13.49
C LEU A 318 4.59 -4.68 12.86
N SER A 319 5.89 -4.54 13.16
CA SER A 319 6.91 -5.51 12.76
C SER A 319 6.99 -6.69 13.75
N LEU A 320 5.83 -7.24 14.06
CA LEU A 320 5.61 -8.27 15.07
C LEU A 320 4.49 -9.21 14.60
N GLY A 321 4.40 -10.38 15.21
CA GLY A 321 3.32 -11.30 14.92
C GLY A 321 3.40 -12.61 15.68
N ALA A 322 2.34 -13.40 15.55
CA ALA A 322 2.28 -14.75 16.06
C ALA A 322 1.39 -15.63 15.18
N ALA A 323 1.68 -16.94 15.22
CA ALA A 323 0.97 -17.94 14.45
C ALA A 323 -0.51 -18.06 14.87
N GLY A 324 -1.39 -18.27 13.88
CA GLY A 324 -2.82 -18.48 14.09
C GLY A 324 -3.69 -17.48 13.34
N SER A 325 -5.00 -17.67 13.42
CA SER A 325 -5.99 -16.75 12.84
C SER A 325 -6.06 -15.45 13.62
N CYS A 326 -6.35 -14.34 12.95
CA CYS A 326 -6.57 -13.04 13.58
C CYS A 326 -7.57 -13.10 14.77
N PRO A 327 -7.13 -12.81 16.01
CA PRO A 327 -8.01 -12.76 17.17
C PRO A 327 -9.08 -11.65 17.06
N GLN A 328 -10.25 -11.85 17.67
CA GLN A 328 -11.36 -10.89 17.61
C GLN A 328 -10.99 -9.48 18.14
N GLY A 329 -10.10 -9.40 19.14
CA GLY A 329 -9.62 -8.11 19.65
C GLY A 329 -8.90 -7.28 18.58
N TYR A 330 -8.01 -7.90 17.80
CA TYR A 330 -7.33 -7.23 16.69
C TYR A 330 -8.31 -6.82 15.59
N GLN A 331 -9.28 -7.69 15.23
CA GLN A 331 -10.30 -7.34 14.23
C GLN A 331 -11.10 -6.09 14.65
N ALA A 332 -11.50 -6.02 15.93
CA ALA A 332 -12.26 -4.90 16.47
C ALA A 332 -11.45 -3.60 16.47
N VAL A 333 -10.20 -3.63 16.96
CA VAL A 333 -9.34 -2.44 17.00
C VAL A 333 -8.94 -1.98 15.61
N ILE A 334 -8.58 -2.89 14.69
CA ILE A 334 -8.25 -2.52 13.31
C ILE A 334 -9.44 -1.87 12.61
N ALA A 335 -10.67 -2.37 12.84
CA ALA A 335 -11.87 -1.73 12.33
C ALA A 335 -12.14 -0.35 12.96
N GLU A 336 -11.85 -0.17 14.25
CA GLU A 336 -11.91 1.13 14.94
C GLU A 336 -10.92 2.12 14.32
N LEU A 337 -9.69 1.68 14.03
CA LEU A 337 -8.64 2.50 13.42
C LEU A 337 -8.93 2.83 11.94
N ASP A 338 -9.51 1.89 11.20
CA ASP A 338 -9.97 2.08 9.82
C ASP A 338 -10.98 3.23 9.73
N ALA A 339 -11.92 3.32 10.68
CA ALA A 339 -12.90 4.40 10.76
C ALA A 339 -12.27 5.77 11.06
N LEU A 340 -11.08 5.81 11.65
CA LEU A 340 -10.29 7.02 11.89
C LEU A 340 -9.34 7.36 10.71
N GLY A 341 -9.29 6.51 9.67
CA GLY A 341 -8.37 6.68 8.56
C GLY A 341 -6.91 6.36 8.91
N VAL A 342 -6.70 5.48 9.90
CA VAL A 342 -5.39 5.03 10.37
C VAL A 342 -5.10 3.63 9.84
N VAL A 343 -4.05 3.50 9.03
CA VAL A 343 -3.70 2.21 8.40
C VAL A 343 -2.75 1.41 9.29
N VAL A 344 -2.99 0.11 9.41
CA VAL A 344 -2.11 -0.84 10.09
C VAL A 344 -1.31 -1.60 9.04
N VAL A 345 0.02 -1.46 9.06
CA VAL A 345 0.96 -2.17 8.19
C VAL A 345 1.71 -3.18 9.05
N ALA A 346 1.67 -4.45 8.66
CA ALA A 346 2.23 -5.53 9.48
C ALA A 346 3.05 -6.54 8.68
N SER A 347 4.11 -7.05 9.29
CA SER A 347 4.98 -8.07 8.70
C SER A 347 4.28 -9.42 8.58
N ALA A 348 4.45 -10.12 7.47
CA ALA A 348 3.76 -11.40 7.25
C ALA A 348 4.20 -12.54 8.20
N GLY A 349 5.41 -12.46 8.75
CA GLY A 349 6.05 -13.47 9.59
C GLY A 349 7.20 -14.20 8.86
N ASN A 350 7.99 -14.98 9.62
CA ASN A 350 9.34 -15.40 9.23
C ASN A 350 9.57 -16.93 9.32
N SER A 351 8.56 -17.75 9.04
CA SER A 351 8.66 -19.22 9.11
C SER A 351 8.34 -19.94 7.79
N GLY A 352 8.12 -19.23 6.68
CA GLY A 352 7.64 -19.84 5.42
C GLY A 352 6.19 -20.34 5.49
N ALA A 353 5.47 -20.00 6.56
CA ALA A 353 4.14 -20.50 6.91
C ALA A 353 3.03 -19.56 6.36
N PRO A 354 1.74 -19.84 6.63
CA PRO A 354 0.67 -18.86 6.40
C PRO A 354 0.94 -17.53 7.12
N VAL A 355 0.37 -16.44 6.60
CA VAL A 355 0.50 -15.09 7.20
C VAL A 355 0.03 -15.11 8.66
N GLU A 356 0.84 -14.52 9.54
CA GLU A 356 0.60 -14.41 10.99
C GLU A 356 -0.35 -13.26 11.32
N PHE A 357 -0.96 -13.28 12.51
CA PHE A 357 -1.64 -12.09 13.02
C PHE A 357 -0.60 -11.14 13.64
N PRO A 358 -0.76 -9.81 13.52
CA PRO A 358 -1.93 -9.09 13.02
C PRO A 358 -1.99 -8.90 11.49
N ALA A 359 -0.98 -9.33 10.73
CA ALA A 359 -0.95 -9.14 9.28
C ALA A 359 -2.12 -9.82 8.55
N ASN A 360 -2.56 -11.00 9.01
CA ASN A 360 -3.72 -11.69 8.46
C ASN A 360 -5.10 -11.12 8.88
N CYS A 361 -5.13 -10.04 9.66
CA CYS A 361 -6.37 -9.42 10.10
C CYS A 361 -7.05 -8.62 8.98
N PRO A 362 -8.38 -8.68 8.86
CA PRO A 362 -9.12 -7.81 7.94
C PRO A 362 -8.83 -6.32 8.22
N GLY A 363 -8.49 -5.57 7.17
CA GLY A 363 -8.11 -4.16 7.25
C GLY A 363 -6.61 -3.90 7.46
N ALA A 364 -5.84 -4.90 7.90
CA ALA A 364 -4.39 -4.79 7.93
C ALA A 364 -3.77 -4.91 6.53
N MET A 365 -2.65 -4.23 6.34
CA MET A 365 -1.80 -4.34 5.16
C MET A 365 -0.64 -5.30 5.47
N ALA A 366 -0.83 -6.59 5.18
CA ALA A 366 0.23 -7.58 5.29
C ALA A 366 1.32 -7.38 4.24
N VAL A 367 2.59 -7.44 4.67
CA VAL A 367 3.76 -7.27 3.82
C VAL A 367 4.64 -8.53 3.82
N ALA A 368 4.76 -9.18 2.67
CA ALA A 368 5.65 -10.32 2.48
C ALA A 368 7.09 -9.88 2.12
N GLY A 369 8.04 -10.78 2.37
CA GLY A 369 9.46 -10.55 2.20
C GLY A 369 10.03 -11.10 0.90
N LEU A 370 10.80 -10.26 0.21
CA LEU A 370 11.47 -10.60 -1.04
C LEU A 370 12.99 -10.68 -0.87
N ARG A 371 13.59 -11.56 -1.68
CA ARG A 371 15.02 -11.47 -2.02
C ARG A 371 15.24 -10.28 -2.95
N HIS A 372 16.48 -9.80 -3.05
CA HIS A 372 16.91 -8.76 -3.99
C HIS A 372 16.45 -8.99 -5.45
N VAL A 373 16.37 -10.25 -5.92
CA VAL A 373 15.91 -10.61 -7.27
C VAL A 373 14.39 -10.63 -7.46
N GLY A 374 13.59 -10.42 -6.41
CA GLY A 374 12.12 -10.35 -6.49
C GLY A 374 11.38 -11.68 -6.28
N THR A 375 12.08 -12.75 -5.92
CA THR A 375 11.49 -14.01 -5.43
C THR A 375 11.20 -13.94 -3.93
N LYS A 376 10.32 -14.81 -3.43
CA LYS A 376 10.07 -14.92 -1.99
C LYS A 376 11.35 -15.34 -1.28
N VAL A 377 11.74 -14.63 -0.22
CA VAL A 377 12.83 -15.11 0.64
C VAL A 377 12.35 -16.33 1.44
N GLY A 378 13.23 -17.31 1.66
CA GLY A 378 12.85 -18.62 2.20
C GLY A 378 12.00 -18.55 3.47
N TYR A 379 12.42 -17.71 4.43
CA TYR A 379 11.70 -17.54 5.69
C TYR A 379 10.39 -16.73 5.58
N SER A 380 10.13 -15.96 4.52
CA SER A 380 8.90 -15.14 4.48
C SER A 380 7.66 -16.01 4.46
N ASN A 381 6.73 -15.72 5.36
CA ASN A 381 5.36 -16.21 5.30
C ASN A 381 4.64 -15.65 4.06
N LEU A 382 3.57 -16.33 3.65
CA LEU A 382 2.86 -16.08 2.41
C LEU A 382 1.38 -16.46 2.52
N GLY A 383 0.54 -15.86 1.69
CA GLY A 383 -0.90 -16.10 1.72
C GLY A 383 -1.69 -15.08 0.93
N ARG A 384 -3.02 -15.25 0.94
CA ARG A 384 -3.95 -14.37 0.23
C ARG A 384 -4.12 -13.01 0.91
N GLU A 385 -3.75 -12.95 2.17
CA GLU A 385 -3.83 -11.79 3.04
C GLU A 385 -2.78 -10.75 2.68
N VAL A 386 -1.66 -11.18 2.09
CA VAL A 386 -0.56 -10.31 1.65
C VAL A 386 -1.10 -9.24 0.69
N ALA A 387 -0.88 -7.97 1.03
CA ALA A 387 -1.26 -6.85 0.18
C ALA A 387 -0.23 -6.60 -0.92
N VAL A 388 1.04 -6.52 -0.53
CA VAL A 388 2.20 -6.30 -1.40
C VAL A 388 3.41 -6.98 -0.79
N ALA A 389 4.49 -7.10 -1.55
CA ALA A 389 5.76 -7.59 -1.04
C ALA A 389 6.86 -6.52 -1.18
N ALA A 390 7.83 -6.55 -0.27
CA ALA A 390 8.95 -5.62 -0.24
C ALA A 390 10.25 -6.37 0.13
N PRO A 391 11.43 -5.76 -0.07
CA PRO A 391 12.70 -6.35 0.35
C PRO A 391 12.69 -6.75 1.83
N ALA A 392 13.10 -7.98 2.13
CA ALA A 392 13.30 -8.47 3.50
C ALA A 392 14.77 -8.68 3.85
N GLY A 393 15.66 -8.48 2.89
CA GLY A 393 17.07 -8.80 3.00
C GLY A 393 17.34 -10.31 2.90
N ASN A 394 18.47 -10.69 2.32
CA ASN A 394 18.80 -12.10 2.12
C ASN A 394 20.30 -12.36 2.03
N CYS A 395 20.77 -13.38 2.74
CA CYS A 395 22.15 -13.84 2.67
C CYS A 395 22.23 -14.95 1.61
N VAL A 396 22.45 -14.59 0.34
CA VAL A 396 22.53 -15.57 -0.76
C VAL A 396 23.67 -16.58 -0.59
N ASN A 397 24.69 -16.18 0.16
CA ASN A 397 25.85 -16.99 0.49
C ASN A 397 25.60 -17.78 1.78
N LEU A 398 25.99 -19.06 1.77
CA LEU A 398 25.85 -19.95 2.92
C LEU A 398 26.90 -19.70 4.01
N THR A 399 27.98 -18.98 3.69
CA THR A 399 29.06 -18.63 4.62
C THR A 399 29.60 -17.23 4.30
N GLY A 400 30.11 -16.53 5.32
CA GLY A 400 30.64 -15.18 5.20
C GLY A 400 29.58 -14.08 5.37
N PRO A 401 29.94 -12.82 5.07
CA PRO A 401 29.06 -11.66 5.29
C PRO A 401 27.80 -11.70 4.41
N CYS A 402 26.65 -11.35 4.96
CA CYS A 402 25.37 -11.34 4.27
C CYS A 402 25.34 -10.30 3.13
N LEU A 403 25.21 -10.74 1.88
CA LEU A 403 25.38 -9.84 0.72
C LEU A 403 24.26 -8.83 0.51
N PHE A 404 23.02 -9.16 0.84
CA PHE A 404 21.85 -8.28 0.65
C PHE A 404 21.11 -8.07 1.96
N ALA A 405 21.85 -7.76 3.03
CA ALA A 405 21.23 -7.27 4.26
C ALA A 405 20.56 -5.90 4.04
N LEU A 406 19.74 -5.46 5.01
CA LEU A 406 19.18 -4.12 5.03
C LEU A 406 19.97 -3.26 6.02
N ASP A 407 20.72 -2.30 5.49
CA ASP A 407 21.49 -1.34 6.30
C ASP A 407 20.52 -0.40 7.03
N THR A 408 20.59 -0.36 8.36
CA THR A 408 19.72 0.44 9.24
C THR A 408 20.39 0.73 10.58
N THR A 409 19.75 1.52 11.43
CA THR A 409 20.22 1.93 12.76
C THR A 409 20.15 0.80 13.79
N ILE A 410 21.12 0.72 14.71
CA ILE A 410 21.16 -0.24 15.83
C ILE A 410 21.73 0.41 17.09
N ASP A 411 21.68 -0.31 18.22
CA ASP A 411 22.68 -0.17 19.28
C ASP A 411 23.73 -1.29 19.15
N GLN A 412 24.95 -1.02 19.61
CA GLN A 412 26.08 -1.95 19.56
C GLN A 412 26.13 -2.92 20.76
N GLY A 413 25.33 -2.68 21.80
CA GLY A 413 25.28 -3.51 22.99
C GLY A 413 24.71 -4.88 22.70
N THR A 414 25.26 -5.92 23.32
CA THR A 414 24.69 -7.28 23.22
C THR A 414 23.62 -7.56 24.28
N THR A 415 23.52 -6.70 25.28
CA THR A 415 22.53 -6.82 26.37
C THR A 415 21.94 -5.44 26.64
N THR A 416 22.59 -4.63 27.46
CA THR A 416 22.21 -3.24 27.69
C THR A 416 22.75 -2.32 26.60
N PRO A 417 22.19 -1.10 26.44
CA PRO A 417 22.70 -0.14 25.48
C PRO A 417 24.17 0.18 25.72
N LEU A 418 24.97 0.16 24.65
CA LEU A 418 26.39 0.50 24.65
C LEU A 418 26.66 1.78 23.86
N GLY A 419 25.92 1.99 22.78
CA GLY A 419 26.07 3.14 21.91
C GLY A 419 25.54 2.90 20.50
N PRO A 420 25.27 3.97 19.75
CA PRO A 420 24.65 3.88 18.44
C PRO A 420 25.58 3.26 17.41
N GLY A 421 24.99 2.53 16.47
CA GLY A 421 25.71 1.97 15.33
C GLY A 421 24.78 1.68 14.16
N TYR A 422 25.31 1.00 13.15
CA TYR A 422 24.55 0.60 11.98
C TYR A 422 24.67 -0.91 11.79
N SER A 423 23.61 -1.54 11.28
CA SER A 423 23.67 -2.93 10.85
C SER A 423 24.74 -3.09 9.78
N SER A 424 25.24 -4.31 9.65
CA SER A 424 26.28 -4.62 8.68
C SER A 424 26.06 -6.02 8.12
N PRO A 425 26.77 -6.40 7.04
CA PRO A 425 26.77 -7.78 6.57
C PRO A 425 27.11 -8.84 7.64
N LEU A 426 27.76 -8.46 8.74
CA LEU A 426 28.09 -9.34 9.88
C LEU A 426 27.06 -9.32 11.02
N ASN A 427 26.22 -8.27 11.05
CA ASN A 427 25.06 -8.13 11.95
C ASN A 427 23.85 -7.72 11.10
N PRO A 428 23.34 -8.62 10.24
CA PRO A 428 22.43 -8.23 9.17
C PRO A 428 21.01 -8.04 9.70
N SER A 429 20.33 -7.00 9.23
CA SER A 429 18.88 -6.88 9.41
C SER A 429 18.19 -7.63 8.26
N ILE A 430 17.57 -8.77 8.59
CA ILE A 430 16.79 -9.61 7.67
C ILE A 430 15.48 -10.03 8.32
N GLY A 431 14.40 -10.12 7.54
CA GLY A 431 13.07 -10.44 8.04
C GLY A 431 11.96 -9.61 7.40
N THR A 432 10.74 -10.14 7.40
CA THR A 432 9.54 -9.39 7.00
C THR A 432 9.28 -8.19 7.91
N SER A 433 9.82 -8.23 9.14
CA SER A 433 9.90 -7.11 10.07
C SER A 433 10.58 -5.87 9.49
N PHE A 434 11.41 -6.02 8.45
CA PHE A 434 12.07 -4.92 7.75
C PHE A 434 11.42 -4.59 6.41
N SER A 435 10.52 -5.45 5.90
CA SER A 435 9.67 -5.16 4.74
C SER A 435 8.50 -4.23 5.12
N ALA A 436 7.86 -4.49 6.26
CA ALA A 436 6.78 -3.64 6.80
C ALA A 436 7.17 -2.15 6.92
N PRO A 437 8.30 -1.75 7.52
CA PRO A 437 8.67 -0.35 7.67
C PRO A 437 8.94 0.37 6.34
N GLN A 438 9.44 -0.33 5.33
CA GLN A 438 9.60 0.25 3.99
C GLN A 438 8.22 0.60 3.41
N VAL A 439 7.23 -0.27 3.56
CA VAL A 439 5.85 -0.02 3.11
C VAL A 439 5.17 1.06 3.97
N SER A 440 5.40 1.07 5.29
CA SER A 440 4.91 2.12 6.20
C SER A 440 5.45 3.50 5.80
N GLY A 441 6.73 3.59 5.43
CA GLY A 441 7.32 4.81 4.89
C GLY A 441 6.68 5.26 3.58
N ILE A 442 6.47 4.34 2.63
CA ILE A 442 5.78 4.65 1.36
C ILE A 442 4.33 5.09 1.60
N ALA A 443 3.61 4.44 2.50
CA ALA A 443 2.26 4.85 2.91
C ALA A 443 2.26 6.28 3.48
N ALA A 444 3.27 6.65 4.28
CA ALA A 444 3.43 8.00 4.78
C ALA A 444 3.74 9.02 3.67
N LEU A 445 4.58 8.67 2.67
CA LEU A 445 4.81 9.52 1.49
C LEU A 445 3.52 9.74 0.68
N MET A 446 2.72 8.68 0.48
CA MET A 446 1.42 8.77 -0.19
C MET A 446 0.45 9.69 0.55
N LEU A 447 0.38 9.57 1.89
CA LEU A 447 -0.44 10.45 2.72
C LEU A 447 0.05 11.90 2.72
N GLY A 448 1.37 12.12 2.61
CA GLY A 448 1.94 13.47 2.51
C GLY A 448 1.51 14.21 1.23
N VAL A 449 1.32 13.50 0.12
CA VAL A 449 0.81 14.10 -1.13
C VAL A 449 -0.71 14.12 -1.22
N ASN A 450 -1.41 13.27 -0.45
CA ASN A 450 -2.86 13.24 -0.38
C ASN A 450 -3.35 12.79 1.00
N GLY A 451 -3.55 13.78 1.89
CA GLY A 451 -3.96 13.53 3.27
C GLY A 451 -5.39 13.00 3.41
N SER A 452 -6.19 13.13 2.34
CA SER A 452 -7.58 12.69 2.24
C SER A 452 -7.74 11.19 1.98
N LEU A 453 -6.65 10.46 1.73
CA LEU A 453 -6.71 9.02 1.55
C LEU A 453 -7.13 8.32 2.85
N GLY A 454 -8.31 7.68 2.80
CA GLY A 454 -8.69 6.66 3.76
C GLY A 454 -7.89 5.37 3.55
N THR A 455 -7.82 4.54 4.58
CA THR A 455 -7.13 3.24 4.65
C THR A 455 -7.40 2.33 3.46
N SER A 456 -8.67 2.02 3.17
CA SER A 456 -9.05 1.11 2.08
C SER A 456 -8.60 1.60 0.71
N ARG A 457 -8.71 2.92 0.48
CA ARG A 457 -8.25 3.56 -0.76
C ARG A 457 -6.73 3.58 -0.83
N LEU A 458 -6.04 3.89 0.26
CA LEU A 458 -4.58 3.86 0.35
C LEU A 458 -4.05 2.46 0.00
N ILE A 459 -4.59 1.41 0.62
CA ILE A 459 -4.23 0.00 0.31
C ILE A 459 -4.53 -0.33 -1.16
N ALA A 460 -5.69 0.06 -1.68
CA ALA A 460 -6.06 -0.20 -3.06
C ALA A 460 -5.12 0.49 -4.06
N ARG A 461 -4.76 1.75 -3.81
CA ARG A 461 -3.81 2.53 -4.62
C ARG A 461 -2.42 1.90 -4.58
N LEU A 462 -1.94 1.53 -3.40
CA LEU A 462 -0.66 0.85 -3.25
C LEU A 462 -0.63 -0.47 -4.03
N ARG A 463 -1.68 -1.29 -3.93
CA ARG A 463 -1.82 -2.54 -4.70
C ARG A 463 -1.85 -2.29 -6.20
N ALA A 464 -2.59 -1.28 -6.66
CA ALA A 464 -2.68 -0.94 -8.08
C ALA A 464 -1.35 -0.43 -8.66
N SER A 465 -0.51 0.20 -7.81
CA SER A 465 0.82 0.69 -8.19
C SER A 465 1.93 -0.36 -8.15
N ALA A 466 1.65 -1.56 -7.63
CA ALA A 466 2.68 -2.57 -7.42
C ALA A 466 3.27 -3.08 -8.74
N ARG A 467 4.60 -3.23 -8.78
CA ARG A 467 5.31 -3.80 -9.93
C ARG A 467 5.13 -5.31 -9.98
N PRO A 468 5.00 -5.92 -11.17
CA PRO A 468 4.95 -7.38 -11.31
C PRO A 468 6.19 -8.06 -10.74
N PHE A 469 6.03 -9.27 -10.19
CA PHE A 469 7.16 -10.11 -9.81
C PHE A 469 7.95 -10.57 -11.05
N PRO A 470 9.29 -10.56 -11.01
CA PRO A 470 10.12 -11.15 -12.04
C PRO A 470 9.84 -12.65 -12.19
N ALA A 471 10.01 -13.19 -13.40
CA ALA A 471 10.00 -14.63 -13.59
C ALA A 471 11.17 -15.24 -12.79
N PRO A 472 10.94 -16.28 -11.98
CA PRO A 472 12.01 -16.91 -11.24
C PRO A 472 12.97 -17.64 -12.18
N ASP A 473 14.24 -17.74 -11.79
CA ASP A 473 15.25 -18.50 -12.54
C ASP A 473 14.86 -19.97 -12.70
N ALA A 474 15.42 -20.61 -13.73
CA ALA A 474 15.16 -22.02 -14.02
C ALA A 474 15.49 -22.92 -12.80
N GLY A 475 14.51 -23.70 -12.35
CA GLY A 475 14.64 -24.61 -11.21
C GLY A 475 14.10 -24.06 -9.89
N ILE A 476 13.74 -22.78 -9.83
CA ILE A 476 13.02 -22.22 -8.68
C ILE A 476 11.52 -22.47 -8.86
N PRO A 477 10.84 -23.18 -7.94
CA PRO A 477 9.41 -23.44 -8.05
C PRO A 477 8.59 -22.16 -7.81
N LEU A 478 7.35 -22.11 -8.30
CA LEU A 478 6.40 -21.07 -7.90
C LEU A 478 5.87 -21.36 -6.50
N CYS A 479 5.62 -20.30 -5.73
CA CYS A 479 4.96 -20.42 -4.44
C CYS A 479 3.49 -20.85 -4.62
N HIS A 480 2.97 -21.65 -3.71
CA HIS A 480 1.53 -21.99 -3.65
C HIS A 480 0.86 -21.36 -2.43
N VAL A 481 -0.46 -21.20 -2.49
CA VAL A 481 -1.24 -20.73 -1.34
C VAL A 481 -1.24 -21.83 -0.28
N PRO A 482 -0.78 -21.56 0.96
CA PRO A 482 -0.80 -22.56 2.01
C PRO A 482 -2.20 -23.15 2.22
N THR A 483 -2.27 -24.47 2.31
CA THR A 483 -3.51 -25.23 2.51
C THR A 483 -3.87 -25.45 3.98
N GLY A 484 -2.94 -25.13 4.89
CA GLY A 484 -3.13 -25.21 6.34
C GLY A 484 -1.87 -24.76 7.08
N ALA A 485 -1.92 -24.74 8.42
CA ALA A 485 -0.83 -24.25 9.26
C ALA A 485 0.50 -25.04 9.11
N SER A 486 0.44 -26.30 8.69
CA SER A 486 1.60 -27.16 8.46
C SER A 486 2.16 -27.10 7.04
N ASP A 487 1.56 -26.32 6.15
CA ASP A 487 2.00 -26.17 4.75
C ASP A 487 3.04 -25.05 4.67
N ILE A 488 4.28 -25.41 4.97
CA ILE A 488 5.41 -24.48 5.12
C ILE A 488 6.31 -24.52 3.87
N GLN A 489 6.64 -23.34 3.34
CA GLN A 489 7.51 -23.11 2.18
C GLN A 489 8.77 -22.34 2.60
N GLU A 490 9.68 -23.01 3.30
CA GLU A 490 10.91 -22.45 3.89
C GLU A 490 12.02 -22.12 2.86
N LEU A 491 11.83 -22.53 1.61
CA LEU A 491 12.78 -22.30 0.52
C LEU A 491 12.35 -21.14 -0.37
N GLU A 492 13.30 -20.68 -1.19
CA GLU A 492 13.04 -19.71 -2.24
C GLU A 492 12.00 -20.26 -3.24
N CYS A 493 11.02 -19.40 -3.56
CA CYS A 493 10.04 -19.68 -4.62
C CYS A 493 9.63 -18.38 -5.34
N GLY A 494 9.19 -18.51 -6.58
CA GLY A 494 8.67 -17.40 -7.38
C GLY A 494 7.31 -16.94 -6.85
N CYS A 495 7.21 -15.66 -6.52
CA CYS A 495 5.99 -15.04 -6.02
C CYS A 495 4.87 -15.01 -7.06
N THR A 496 3.63 -15.16 -6.59
CA THR A 496 2.41 -15.01 -7.40
C THR A 496 1.48 -14.00 -6.75
N THR A 497 0.51 -13.49 -7.51
CA THR A 497 -0.46 -12.52 -6.98
C THR A 497 -1.41 -13.07 -5.92
N SER A 498 -1.46 -14.40 -5.75
CA SER A 498 -2.24 -15.07 -4.71
C SER A 498 -1.42 -15.42 -3.46
N THR A 499 -0.10 -15.29 -3.48
CA THR A 499 0.81 -15.71 -2.40
C THR A 499 1.61 -14.56 -1.80
N CYS A 500 2.07 -13.62 -2.63
CA CYS A 500 2.89 -12.48 -2.21
C CYS A 500 2.19 -11.13 -2.42
N GLY A 501 0.86 -11.14 -2.61
CA GLY A 501 0.07 -9.93 -2.85
C GLY A 501 0.19 -9.37 -4.26
N ALA A 502 -0.26 -8.13 -4.46
CA ALA A 502 -0.46 -7.55 -5.80
C ALA A 502 0.82 -7.41 -6.63
N GLY A 503 2.00 -7.39 -5.99
CA GLY A 503 3.29 -7.21 -6.64
C GLY A 503 4.34 -6.71 -5.65
N MET A 504 5.49 -6.31 -6.18
CA MET A 504 6.55 -5.63 -5.46
C MET A 504 6.18 -4.14 -5.28
N VAL A 505 6.33 -3.62 -4.07
CA VAL A 505 6.05 -2.20 -3.81
C VAL A 505 6.95 -1.28 -4.64
N ASP A 506 6.39 -0.18 -5.12
CA ASP A 506 7.08 0.83 -5.93
C ASP A 506 6.65 2.23 -5.51
N ALA A 507 7.55 2.96 -4.86
CA ALA A 507 7.27 4.26 -4.28
C ALA A 507 6.82 5.31 -5.33
N PRO A 508 7.49 5.51 -6.48
CA PRO A 508 7.08 6.54 -7.43
C PRO A 508 5.71 6.23 -8.07
N ALA A 509 5.41 4.97 -8.39
CA ALA A 509 4.08 4.58 -8.87
C ALA A 509 3.01 4.75 -7.78
N ALA A 510 3.34 4.45 -6.52
CA ALA A 510 2.44 4.64 -5.38
C ALA A 510 2.10 6.12 -5.18
N LEU A 511 3.09 7.02 -5.29
CA LEU A 511 2.86 8.47 -5.22
C LEU A 511 2.03 8.97 -6.40
N ALA A 512 2.27 8.46 -7.60
CA ALA A 512 1.47 8.81 -8.77
C ALA A 512 -0.01 8.42 -8.59
N GLU A 513 -0.28 7.24 -8.02
CA GLU A 513 -1.63 6.80 -7.67
C GLU A 513 -2.23 7.62 -6.52
N ALA A 514 -1.44 8.01 -5.52
CA ALA A 514 -1.89 8.85 -4.41
C ALA A 514 -2.25 10.27 -4.84
N LEU A 515 -1.56 10.83 -5.83
CA LEU A 515 -1.80 12.17 -6.39
C LEU A 515 -3.11 12.28 -7.19
N ARG A 516 -3.75 11.17 -7.53
CA ARG A 516 -5.06 11.19 -8.19
C ARG A 516 -6.13 11.76 -7.24
N PRO A 517 -7.16 12.44 -7.77
CA PRO A 517 -8.28 12.85 -6.95
C PRO A 517 -9.05 11.60 -6.43
N ILE A 518 -9.95 11.80 -5.46
CA ILE A 518 -10.75 10.74 -4.86
C ILE A 518 -12.20 10.94 -5.28
N ALA A 519 -12.69 10.09 -6.18
CA ALA A 519 -14.07 10.11 -6.62
C ALA A 519 -14.97 9.45 -5.56
N THR A 520 -16.02 10.17 -5.15
CA THR A 520 -17.05 9.65 -4.25
C THR A 520 -18.42 9.98 -4.82
N ALA A 521 -19.12 8.96 -5.30
CA ALA A 521 -20.46 9.09 -5.85
C ALA A 521 -21.52 8.66 -4.83
N THR A 522 -22.59 9.43 -4.72
CA THR A 522 -23.76 9.08 -3.88
C THR A 522 -25.05 9.23 -4.67
N ALA A 523 -26.07 8.45 -4.31
CA ALA A 523 -27.39 8.47 -4.92
C ALA A 523 -28.47 8.57 -3.85
N THR A 524 -29.43 9.47 -4.02
CA THR A 524 -30.56 9.67 -3.09
C THR A 524 -31.87 9.88 -3.87
N PRO A 525 -32.88 9.02 -3.70
CA PRO A 525 -32.85 7.76 -2.96
C PRO A 525 -31.99 6.67 -3.65
N SER A 526 -31.53 5.67 -2.90
CA SER A 526 -30.78 4.51 -3.45
C SER A 526 -31.68 3.46 -4.13
N ALA A 527 -32.99 3.58 -3.93
CA ALA A 527 -34.01 2.79 -4.63
C ALA A 527 -35.14 3.70 -5.14
N THR A 528 -35.64 3.42 -6.34
CA THR A 528 -36.59 4.27 -7.07
C THR A 528 -37.53 3.42 -7.93
N HIS A 529 -38.54 4.01 -8.55
CA HIS A 529 -39.31 3.41 -9.65
C HIS A 529 -38.95 4.04 -11.01
N PRO A 530 -39.31 3.41 -12.15
CA PRO A 530 -39.10 4.01 -13.46
C PRO A 530 -39.76 5.39 -13.59
N GLY A 531 -39.04 6.34 -14.19
CA GLY A 531 -39.46 7.74 -14.37
C GLY A 531 -39.22 8.66 -13.17
N GLU A 532 -39.06 8.12 -11.97
CA GLU A 532 -38.74 8.90 -10.76
C GLU A 532 -37.30 9.41 -10.79
N ALA A 533 -37.09 10.57 -10.17
CA ALA A 533 -35.79 11.23 -10.13
C ALA A 533 -34.95 10.70 -8.96
N VAL A 534 -33.69 10.39 -9.25
CA VAL A 534 -32.66 10.10 -8.25
C VAL A 534 -31.58 11.17 -8.33
N ALA A 535 -31.34 11.87 -7.23
CA ALA A 535 -30.25 12.82 -7.13
C ALA A 535 -28.93 12.07 -7.03
N LEU A 536 -28.00 12.37 -7.93
CA LEU A 536 -26.61 11.93 -7.90
C LEU A 536 -25.74 13.08 -7.41
N ALA A 537 -24.82 12.81 -6.49
CA ALA A 537 -23.91 13.84 -5.98
C ALA A 537 -22.47 13.33 -5.89
N ALA A 538 -21.54 14.19 -6.31
CA ALA A 538 -20.09 14.03 -6.24
C ALA A 538 -19.47 14.92 -5.15
N THR A 539 -20.27 15.55 -4.30
CA THR A 539 -19.85 16.59 -3.33
C THR A 539 -18.88 16.09 -2.26
N ALA A 540 -18.80 14.77 -2.05
CA ALA A 540 -17.82 14.14 -1.16
C ALA A 540 -16.51 13.77 -1.87
N SER A 541 -16.36 14.11 -3.15
CA SER A 541 -15.10 13.92 -3.87
C SER A 541 -14.05 14.92 -3.41
N LEU A 542 -12.81 14.48 -3.31
CA LEU A 542 -11.71 15.27 -2.73
C LEU A 542 -10.52 15.33 -3.71
N PRO A 543 -9.91 16.51 -3.93
CA PRO A 543 -8.64 16.58 -4.65
C PRO A 543 -7.48 16.10 -3.76
N ALA A 544 -6.33 15.80 -4.38
CA ALA A 544 -5.07 15.65 -3.65
C ALA A 544 -4.60 17.00 -3.06
N ASN A 545 -3.58 16.98 -2.20
CA ASN A 545 -3.11 18.18 -1.51
C ASN A 545 -2.67 19.25 -2.52
N GLY A 546 -3.19 20.47 -2.38
CA GLY A 546 -2.87 21.61 -3.26
C GLY A 546 -3.49 21.54 -4.66
N ARG A 547 -4.41 20.61 -4.92
CA ARG A 547 -5.13 20.45 -6.21
C ARG A 547 -6.59 20.87 -6.10
N SER A 548 -7.26 20.97 -7.25
CA SER A 548 -8.70 21.25 -7.33
C SER A 548 -9.38 20.38 -8.39
N ILE A 549 -10.64 19.99 -8.15
CA ILE A 549 -11.46 19.26 -9.13
C ILE A 549 -12.01 20.27 -10.14
N VAL A 550 -11.76 20.03 -11.43
CA VAL A 550 -12.14 20.95 -12.52
C VAL A 550 -13.20 20.38 -13.47
N ALA A 551 -13.42 19.07 -13.47
CA ALA A 551 -14.43 18.44 -14.32
C ALA A 551 -15.09 17.23 -13.66
N TYR A 552 -16.36 17.00 -14.01
CA TYR A 552 -17.18 15.87 -13.61
C TYR A 552 -17.78 15.20 -14.84
N SER A 553 -17.98 13.88 -14.79
CA SER A 553 -18.66 13.12 -15.83
C SER A 553 -19.43 11.97 -15.21
N TRP A 554 -20.72 11.89 -15.50
CA TRP A 554 -21.61 10.81 -15.09
C TRP A 554 -21.99 9.96 -16.29
N THR A 555 -21.77 8.64 -16.20
CA THR A 555 -22.06 7.70 -17.28
C THR A 555 -22.80 6.49 -16.76
N THR A 556 -23.85 6.07 -17.46
CA THR A 556 -24.53 4.80 -17.20
C THR A 556 -23.68 3.65 -17.74
N LEU A 557 -23.22 2.74 -16.87
CA LEU A 557 -22.47 1.54 -17.26
C LEU A 557 -23.40 0.39 -17.63
N SER A 558 -24.53 0.26 -16.93
CA SER A 558 -25.52 -0.78 -17.18
C SER A 558 -26.92 -0.33 -16.76
N GLY A 559 -27.95 -0.88 -17.41
CA GLY A 559 -29.34 -0.47 -17.20
C GLY A 559 -29.74 0.69 -18.11
N ALA A 560 -31.03 1.01 -18.14
CA ALA A 560 -31.57 2.06 -18.98
C ALA A 560 -31.93 3.27 -18.11
N ALA A 561 -31.10 4.32 -18.19
CA ALA A 561 -31.32 5.55 -17.44
C ALA A 561 -30.68 6.75 -18.13
N ASP A 562 -31.39 7.88 -18.07
CA ASP A 562 -30.93 9.18 -18.51
C ASP A 562 -30.34 9.95 -17.33
N ILE A 563 -29.20 10.61 -17.53
CA ILE A 563 -28.52 11.43 -16.52
C ILE A 563 -28.41 12.86 -17.04
N SER A 564 -28.90 13.84 -16.28
CA SER A 564 -28.82 15.26 -16.66
C SER A 564 -28.79 16.21 -15.45
N PRO A 565 -27.94 17.26 -15.46
CA PRO A 565 -26.77 17.41 -16.34
C PRO A 565 -25.70 16.36 -15.99
N ALA A 566 -25.00 15.83 -16.99
CA ALA A 566 -24.03 14.73 -16.79
C ALA A 566 -22.59 15.21 -16.49
N ASP A 567 -22.34 16.52 -16.49
CA ASP A 567 -21.01 17.14 -16.46
C ASP A 567 -20.78 18.03 -15.23
N THR A 568 -21.63 17.93 -14.22
CA THR A 568 -21.53 18.72 -12.99
C THR A 568 -21.43 17.85 -11.73
N SER A 569 -21.12 18.47 -10.60
CA SER A 569 -21.01 17.78 -9.31
C SER A 569 -22.33 17.21 -8.79
N VAL A 570 -23.47 17.63 -9.35
CA VAL A 570 -24.80 17.13 -9.01
C VAL A 570 -25.57 16.82 -10.29
N ALA A 571 -26.06 15.59 -10.43
CA ALA A 571 -26.82 15.16 -11.59
C ALA A 571 -28.17 14.56 -11.16
N THR A 572 -29.12 14.49 -12.08
CA THR A 572 -30.38 13.74 -11.87
C THR A 572 -30.39 12.52 -12.76
N LEU A 573 -30.56 11.34 -12.17
CA LEU A 573 -30.81 10.09 -12.87
C LEU A 573 -32.31 9.83 -12.96
N ARG A 574 -32.76 9.38 -14.14
CA ARG A 574 -34.11 8.85 -14.36
C ARG A 574 -34.03 7.51 -15.08
N ALA A 575 -34.36 6.45 -14.38
CA ALA A 575 -34.41 5.11 -14.98
C ALA A 575 -35.66 4.94 -15.84
N THR A 576 -35.54 4.29 -16.99
CA THR A 576 -36.66 4.05 -17.92
C THR A 576 -37.24 2.64 -17.82
N ALA A 577 -36.54 1.72 -17.14
CA ALA A 577 -36.98 0.35 -16.90
C ALA A 577 -36.63 -0.10 -15.48
N SER A 578 -37.37 -1.10 -14.97
CA SER A 578 -37.05 -1.76 -13.71
C SER A 578 -35.77 -2.61 -13.84
N GLY A 579 -34.99 -2.68 -12.78
CA GLY A 579 -33.71 -3.39 -12.73
C GLY A 579 -32.61 -2.56 -12.08
N PRO A 580 -31.44 -3.15 -11.81
CA PRO A 580 -30.30 -2.41 -11.31
C PRO A 580 -29.73 -1.49 -12.40
N VAL A 581 -29.49 -0.22 -12.06
CA VAL A 581 -28.77 0.73 -12.91
C VAL A 581 -27.42 1.02 -12.26
N THR A 582 -26.33 0.74 -12.98
CA THR A 582 -24.97 1.05 -12.52
C THR A 582 -24.51 2.34 -13.17
N VAL A 583 -24.08 3.29 -12.35
CA VAL A 583 -23.61 4.61 -12.78
C VAL A 583 -22.17 4.79 -12.34
N ARG A 584 -21.35 5.38 -13.20
CA ARG A 584 -19.99 5.82 -12.89
C ARG A 584 -19.92 7.33 -12.84
N LEU A 585 -19.38 7.85 -11.75
CA LEU A 585 -18.79 9.18 -11.68
C LEU A 585 -17.33 9.08 -12.11
N THR A 586 -16.87 10.00 -12.95
CA THR A 586 -15.45 10.28 -13.19
C THR A 586 -15.19 11.75 -12.88
N ILE A 587 -14.16 12.03 -12.11
CA ILE A 587 -13.69 13.39 -11.81
C ILE A 587 -12.30 13.61 -12.40
N THR A 588 -11.99 14.85 -12.75
CA THR A 588 -10.67 15.27 -13.23
C THR A 588 -10.18 16.46 -12.42
N ASP A 589 -8.91 16.43 -12.00
CA ASP A 589 -8.27 17.55 -11.31
C ASP A 589 -7.61 18.56 -12.27
N ASP A 590 -7.12 19.66 -11.74
CA ASP A 590 -6.44 20.73 -12.47
C ASP A 590 -5.11 20.33 -13.13
N GLN A 591 -4.63 19.11 -12.84
CA GLN A 591 -3.45 18.51 -13.46
C GLN A 591 -3.82 17.42 -14.48
N GLY A 592 -5.11 17.23 -14.76
CA GLY A 592 -5.62 16.23 -15.70
C GLY A 592 -5.65 14.80 -15.15
N ALA A 593 -5.37 14.58 -13.86
CA ALA A 593 -5.48 13.27 -13.25
C ALA A 593 -6.94 12.96 -12.94
N THR A 594 -7.32 11.68 -13.09
CA THR A 594 -8.71 11.25 -12.97
C THR A 594 -8.92 10.16 -11.93
N ASP A 595 -10.13 10.12 -11.39
CA ASP A 595 -10.61 8.99 -10.60
C ASP A 595 -12.09 8.72 -10.85
N SER A 596 -12.51 7.49 -10.59
CA SER A 596 -13.88 7.06 -10.82
C SER A 596 -14.48 6.33 -9.62
N SER A 597 -15.79 6.48 -9.46
CA SER A 597 -16.59 5.80 -8.44
C SER A 597 -17.87 5.27 -9.07
N ASP A 598 -18.16 3.99 -8.84
CA ASP A 598 -19.37 3.34 -9.33
C ASP A 598 -20.39 3.21 -8.20
N LEU A 599 -21.67 3.41 -8.52
CA LEU A 599 -22.78 3.12 -7.62
C LEU A 599 -23.91 2.41 -8.35
N VAL A 600 -24.74 1.68 -7.60
CA VAL A 600 -25.91 0.98 -8.13
C VAL A 600 -27.17 1.62 -7.55
N VAL A 601 -28.08 2.02 -8.44
CA VAL A 601 -29.44 2.45 -8.10
C VAL A 601 -30.40 1.30 -8.35
N THR A 602 -31.19 0.93 -7.35
CA THR A 602 -32.18 -0.15 -7.47
C THR A 602 -33.48 0.40 -8.04
N VAL A 603 -33.91 -0.05 -9.21
CA VAL A 603 -35.19 0.40 -9.81
C VAL A 603 -36.26 -0.68 -9.66
N ASN A 604 -37.18 -0.49 -8.73
CA ASN A 604 -38.27 -1.40 -8.44
C ASN A 604 -39.36 -1.35 -9.53
N PRO A 605 -40.05 -2.47 -9.83
CA PRO A 605 -41.20 -2.44 -10.72
C PRO A 605 -42.26 -1.44 -10.21
N PRO A 606 -43.07 -0.84 -11.10
CA PRO A 606 -44.12 0.09 -10.70
C PRO A 606 -45.02 -0.53 -9.64
N PRO A 607 -45.50 0.23 -8.63
CA PRO A 607 -46.50 -0.28 -7.70
C PRO A 607 -47.70 -0.77 -8.51
N GLY A 608 -48.03 -2.05 -8.39
CA GLY A 608 -49.16 -2.62 -9.12
C GLY A 608 -50.44 -1.84 -8.82
N SER A 609 -51.10 -1.32 -9.85
CA SER A 609 -52.44 -0.75 -9.70
C SER A 609 -53.37 -1.86 -9.21
N GLY A 610 -53.75 -1.82 -7.94
CA GLY A 610 -54.77 -2.70 -7.37
C GLY A 610 -56.12 -2.43 -8.01
N GLY A 611 -56.35 -3.01 -9.19
CA GLY A 611 -57.67 -3.18 -9.77
C GLY A 611 -58.38 -4.29 -9.01
N GLY A 612 -59.42 -3.94 -8.26
CA GLY A 612 -60.32 -4.92 -7.66
C GLY A 612 -61.09 -5.70 -8.73
N GLY A 613 -61.21 -7.01 -8.53
CA GLY A 613 -62.27 -7.84 -9.10
C GLY A 613 -61.82 -9.02 -9.96
N GLY A 614 -62.18 -10.23 -9.52
CA GLY A 614 -62.31 -11.42 -10.39
C GLY A 614 -61.37 -12.56 -10.03
N GLY A 615 -61.87 -13.53 -9.26
CA GLY A 615 -61.09 -14.67 -8.78
C GLY A 615 -60.64 -15.66 -9.86
N SER A 616 -59.46 -16.21 -9.65
CA SER A 616 -59.14 -17.62 -9.93
C SER A 616 -57.96 -18.00 -9.03
N VAL A 617 -58.16 -19.00 -8.17
CA VAL A 617 -57.16 -19.50 -7.22
C VAL A 617 -56.07 -20.22 -8.02
N GLY A 618 -54.88 -19.60 -8.09
CA GLY A 618 -53.66 -20.19 -8.64
C GLY A 618 -52.65 -20.47 -7.52
N TRP A 619 -52.11 -21.69 -7.50
CA TRP A 619 -51.32 -22.34 -6.45
C TRP A 619 -49.92 -21.73 -6.14
N ALA A 620 -49.73 -20.42 -6.23
CA ALA A 620 -48.44 -19.76 -5.96
C ALA A 620 -48.51 -18.68 -4.84
N GLY A 621 -49.56 -18.69 -4.02
CA GLY A 621 -49.83 -17.66 -3.01
C GLY A 621 -49.57 -18.04 -1.54
N LEU A 622 -48.89 -19.15 -1.24
CA LEU A 622 -48.77 -19.67 0.13
C LEU A 622 -47.36 -19.62 0.76
N LEU A 623 -46.42 -18.83 0.23
CA LEU A 623 -45.04 -18.77 0.79
C LEU A 623 -44.47 -17.36 1.04
N ALA A 624 -45.30 -16.32 1.07
CA ALA A 624 -44.84 -14.94 1.33
C ALA A 624 -45.64 -14.20 2.42
N LEU A 625 -46.06 -14.93 3.47
CA LEU A 625 -46.57 -14.36 4.72
C LEU A 625 -45.76 -14.94 5.88
N GLY A 626 -44.53 -14.47 6.01
CA GLY A 626 -43.62 -14.87 7.07
C GLY A 626 -42.27 -14.24 6.86
N LEU A 627 -42.17 -12.92 7.02
CA LEU A 627 -40.96 -12.12 7.35
C LEU A 627 -41.22 -10.64 7.04
N ALA A 628 -42.23 -10.04 7.67
CA ALA A 628 -42.43 -8.59 7.69
C ALA A 628 -43.11 -8.15 8.99
N ALA A 629 -42.58 -8.61 10.12
CA ALA A 629 -42.94 -8.13 11.44
C ALA A 629 -41.71 -8.24 12.35
N LEU A 630 -40.71 -7.38 12.12
CA LEU A 630 -39.63 -7.08 13.07
C LEU A 630 -38.75 -5.97 12.47
N ARG A 631 -39.18 -4.71 12.65
CA ARG A 631 -38.32 -3.52 12.82
C ARG A 631 -39.19 -2.27 12.72
N ARG A 632 -39.84 -1.92 13.84
CA ARG A 632 -40.22 -0.56 14.23
C ARG A 632 -40.81 -0.64 15.63
N GLN A 633 -39.97 -0.41 16.63
CA GLN A 633 -40.34 0.20 17.92
C GLN A 633 -39.08 0.34 18.77
N ALA A 634 -38.51 1.54 18.77
CA ALA A 634 -37.61 1.98 19.84
C ALA A 634 -37.59 3.52 19.82
N ALA A 635 -38.64 4.13 20.38
CA ALA A 635 -38.56 5.47 20.98
C ALA A 635 -39.77 5.72 21.89
N ALA A 636 -39.45 6.02 23.15
CA ALA A 636 -40.24 6.71 24.18
C ALA A 636 -41.36 5.95 24.93
N GLY A 637 -41.23 5.97 26.27
CA GLY A 637 -42.32 5.73 27.23
C GLY A 637 -41.90 4.83 28.39
N LEU A 638 -41.17 5.33 29.39
CA LEU A 638 -41.70 5.78 30.69
C LEU A 638 -42.32 4.68 31.58
N LEU A 639 -41.72 4.61 32.78
CA LEU A 639 -42.33 4.32 34.09
C LEU A 639 -42.57 2.86 34.52
N ARG A 640 -41.87 2.56 35.63
CA ARG A 640 -42.35 1.90 36.85
C ARG A 640 -42.14 0.38 37.01
N THR A 641 -41.19 0.11 37.91
CA THR A 641 -41.27 -0.78 39.08
C THR A 641 -41.47 -2.27 38.84
N TRP A 642 -40.42 -3.04 39.12
CA TRP A 642 -40.55 -4.45 39.53
C TRP A 642 -40.06 -4.64 40.96
N ARG A 643 -40.98 -5.16 41.77
CA ARG A 643 -40.79 -5.68 43.12
C ARG A 643 -40.02 -7.01 43.04
N CYS A 644 -39.07 -7.20 43.95
CA CYS A 644 -38.58 -8.53 44.35
C CYS A 644 -39.68 -9.28 45.13
N PRO A 645 -39.71 -10.64 45.08
CA PRO A 645 -40.58 -11.41 45.93
C PRO A 645 -40.01 -11.61 47.34
N MET A 646 -40.95 -11.77 48.27
CA MET A 646 -40.86 -12.11 49.68
C MET A 646 -39.86 -13.26 49.97
N GLY A 647 -39.23 -13.38 51.13
CA GLY A 647 -39.32 -12.62 52.37
C GLY A 647 -38.60 -13.35 53.51
N LEU A 648 -38.42 -12.69 54.66
CA LEU A 648 -38.80 -13.14 56.01
C LEU A 648 -38.08 -12.29 57.09
N ARG A 649 -38.93 -11.59 57.86
CA ARG A 649 -38.92 -11.44 59.33
C ARG A 649 -37.87 -10.57 60.10
N VAL A 650 -38.35 -9.35 60.41
CA VAL A 650 -38.46 -8.64 61.74
C VAL A 650 -37.19 -8.23 62.53
N PRO A 651 -37.26 -7.28 63.51
CA PRO A 651 -36.86 -5.88 63.29
C PRO A 651 -35.84 -5.35 64.33
N GLY A 652 -35.29 -4.17 64.10
CA GLY A 652 -34.78 -3.36 65.22
C GLY A 652 -33.74 -2.31 64.83
N GLY A 653 -34.00 -1.07 65.25
CA GLY A 653 -32.91 -0.15 65.62
C GLY A 653 -32.72 1.07 64.72
N CYS A 654 -33.26 2.19 65.18
CA CYS A 654 -32.90 3.55 64.79
C CYS A 654 -31.37 3.81 64.83
N ARG A 655 -30.84 4.61 63.89
CA ARG A 655 -30.36 6.00 64.13
C ARG A 655 -29.46 6.53 63.01
N ASP A 656 -29.79 7.75 62.61
CA ASP A 656 -28.92 8.91 62.41
C ASP A 656 -27.70 8.88 61.45
N SER A 657 -27.85 9.75 60.43
CA SER A 657 -26.97 10.88 60.10
C SER A 657 -25.61 10.63 59.43
N GLY A 658 -25.32 11.41 58.38
CA GLY A 658 -23.95 11.68 57.95
C GLY A 658 -23.76 12.05 56.49
N CYS A 659 -24.03 13.31 56.12
CA CYS A 659 -23.37 13.95 54.98
C CYS A 659 -21.84 13.96 55.16
N SER A 660 -21.05 13.77 54.10
CA SER A 660 -20.37 14.88 53.40
C SER A 660 -19.43 14.38 52.30
N ARG A 661 -19.17 15.29 51.36
CA ARG A 661 -18.25 15.19 50.21
C ARG A 661 -16.80 14.94 50.62
N ARG A 662 -16.09 14.12 49.85
CA ARG A 662 -15.03 14.55 48.92
C ARG A 662 -15.03 13.62 47.73
#